data_AF-A0AAW0JL01-F1
#
_entry.id   AF-A0AAW0JL01-F1
#
_cell.length_a   1.000
_cell.length_b   1.000
_cell.length_c   1.000
_cell.angle_alpha   90.00
_cell.angle_beta   90.00
_cell.angle_gamma   90.00
#
_symmetry.space_group_name_H-M   'P 1'
#
loop_
_entity.id
_entity.type
_entity.pdbx_description
1 polymer ?
#
loop_
_entity_poly.entity_id
_entity_poly.type
_entity_poly.pdbx_seq_one_letter_code
_entity_poly.pdbx_strand_id
1 'polypeptide(L)'
;MTLPQMEKPSRVMGLLKTALDFEKLERLEFSGLRGNALSQQVQQMHEEFEEMYKVFMECPYDCLDLQSMVMSPQEFENDVREFNKRVEDLDRRLATVLIQAFDDTPDVEHAFKLFDIAGPLLERPLVAQDVSHKYLALIRMFSRDLDAVRLLYSQRIQEEAEHGFSPVHKNMPTMAGGIRWAQELRQRIQGPFSNFTLITHPYERRLYEDWCQTVSEKSQYSLSLPLLHRDPNTKQLSVNFSPQLISVLKEMSYLQPTEVKLIPETAASMFSSREFYRQLVANLELMANWYNKVMKTLLEVEFPLVEEELQNIDLRLRAAEETLSWKTEGAWDYAMQLTNSIRDLEQRIQKAKDNVEEIQNIMKAWVSPIFKRKDGKKECPLSLDDQQDRKEKYYGLIRESGVKIHALVQENLVLFAADPASSVWKTYVNYIDSMLLDGFFLAIECSLKYLLENTEYKAGITPIFEAQLSLVPPELVFHPSLDSGVKGGLYDIVESLLGSIFAVPSLVPRLSPHSDSPHYQGELEDMADLASLRSMLMERMQKVMTLCCSYRNTFSQYSYLYVEDRKEILGQFLLYGHVLTPEEIEAHAEDGIPESPPLLHHFKVQIDSYETLYAEVVSLEPTKVFDGWMQVDVRPFKAALLNTIKKWSLMFKQHLVDYVTN
;
A
#
# COMPACT_ATOMS: atom_id res chain seq x y z
N MET A 1 -57.46 -49.80 19.21
CA MET A 1 -58.55 -48.81 19.33
C MET A 1 -58.89 -48.30 17.95
N THR A 2 -60.13 -48.47 17.51
CA THR A 2 -60.61 -47.92 16.24
C THR A 2 -60.64 -46.39 16.31
N LEU A 3 -60.40 -45.68 15.20
CA LEU A 3 -60.48 -44.20 15.09
C LEU A 3 -61.61 -43.54 15.94
N PRO A 4 -62.86 -44.05 15.95
CA PRO A 4 -63.93 -43.51 16.79
C PRO A 4 -63.71 -43.60 18.32
N GLN A 5 -62.82 -44.47 18.82
CA GLN A 5 -62.50 -44.61 20.25
C GLN A 5 -61.51 -43.56 20.78
N MET A 6 -60.71 -42.93 19.90
CA MET A 6 -59.80 -41.83 20.29
C MET A 6 -60.46 -40.45 20.18
N GLU A 7 -61.53 -40.32 19.40
CA GLU A 7 -62.22 -39.04 19.19
C GLU A 7 -63.06 -38.60 20.39
N LYS A 8 -63.74 -39.51 21.10
CA LYS A 8 -64.61 -39.15 22.23
C LYS A 8 -63.87 -38.47 23.39
N PRO A 9 -62.75 -39.00 23.92
CA PRO A 9 -61.99 -38.34 24.99
C PRO A 9 -61.41 -37.00 24.57
N SER A 10 -60.96 -36.87 23.31
CA SER A 10 -60.47 -35.60 22.76
C SER A 10 -61.58 -34.53 22.67
N ARG A 11 -62.82 -34.93 22.38
CA ARG A 11 -63.98 -34.03 22.34
C ARG A 11 -64.40 -33.60 23.75
N VAL A 12 -64.43 -34.52 24.72
CA VAL A 12 -64.69 -34.20 26.13
C VAL A 12 -63.61 -33.26 26.69
N MET A 13 -62.34 -33.49 26.35
CA MET A 13 -61.25 -32.58 26.70
C MET A 13 -61.43 -31.17 26.09
N GLY A 14 -61.91 -31.08 24.85
CA GLY A 14 -62.25 -29.81 24.19
C GLY A 14 -63.40 -29.06 24.87
N LEU A 15 -64.44 -29.78 25.31
CA LEU A 15 -65.56 -29.23 26.07
C LEU A 15 -65.09 -28.69 27.44
N LEU A 16 -64.31 -29.47 28.19
CA LEU A 16 -63.78 -29.07 29.49
C LEU A 16 -62.83 -27.86 29.37
N LYS A 17 -61.99 -27.83 28.34
CA LYS A 17 -61.14 -26.66 28.06
C LYS A 17 -61.98 -25.41 27.76
N THR A 18 -63.06 -25.58 27.00
CA THR A 18 -64.00 -24.49 26.70
C THR A 18 -64.70 -24.01 27.96
N ALA A 19 -65.17 -24.92 28.82
CA ALA A 19 -65.76 -24.57 30.12
C ALA A 19 -64.77 -23.79 31.00
N LEU A 20 -63.54 -24.26 31.15
CA LEU A 20 -62.50 -23.56 31.92
C LEU A 20 -62.17 -22.16 31.39
N ASP A 21 -62.34 -21.92 30.08
CA ASP A 21 -62.18 -20.59 29.51
C ASP A 21 -63.39 -19.70 29.79
N PHE A 22 -64.61 -20.20 29.60
CA PHE A 22 -65.85 -19.43 29.81
C PHE A 22 -66.18 -19.16 31.29
N GLU A 23 -65.68 -19.98 32.21
CA GLU A 23 -65.68 -19.69 33.67
C GLU A 23 -64.95 -18.38 34.00
N LYS A 24 -63.98 -17.98 33.18
CA LYS A 24 -63.27 -16.70 33.37
C LYS A 24 -64.14 -15.48 33.08
N LEU A 25 -65.28 -15.64 32.40
CA LEU A 25 -66.24 -14.56 32.16
C LEU A 25 -66.87 -14.04 33.45
N GLU A 26 -67.01 -14.88 34.48
CA GLU A 26 -67.56 -14.50 35.79
C GLU A 26 -66.80 -13.31 36.40
N ARG A 27 -65.47 -13.25 36.17
CA ARG A 27 -64.57 -12.26 36.77
C ARG A 27 -64.24 -11.11 35.83
N LEU A 28 -64.85 -11.08 34.66
CA LEU A 28 -64.49 -10.15 33.61
C LEU A 28 -65.34 -8.88 33.74
N GLU A 29 -64.75 -7.87 34.39
CA GLU A 29 -65.38 -6.57 34.58
C GLU A 29 -64.70 -5.51 33.70
N PHE A 30 -65.52 -4.75 32.96
CA PHE A 30 -65.06 -3.59 32.21
C PHE A 30 -65.29 -2.30 32.99
N SER A 31 -64.25 -1.48 33.07
CA SER A 31 -64.31 -0.10 33.55
C SER A 31 -64.49 0.88 32.38
N GLY A 32 -65.28 1.94 32.55
CA GLY A 32 -65.42 3.01 31.55
C GLY A 32 -66.85 3.52 31.37
N LEU A 33 -67.08 4.43 30.43
CA LEU A 33 -68.39 5.05 30.18
C LEU A 33 -69.49 4.04 29.84
N ARG A 34 -69.15 2.98 29.10
CA ARG A 34 -70.05 1.86 28.79
C ARG A 34 -69.69 0.59 29.57
N GLY A 35 -68.73 0.67 30.48
CA GLY A 35 -68.19 -0.48 31.23
C GLY A 35 -69.28 -1.26 31.96
N ASN A 36 -70.17 -0.59 32.67
CA ASN A 36 -71.29 -1.25 33.38
C ASN A 36 -72.21 -2.02 32.42
N ALA A 37 -72.53 -1.45 31.25
CA ALA A 37 -73.38 -2.11 30.26
C ALA A 37 -72.68 -3.33 29.62
N LEU A 38 -71.37 -3.23 29.34
CA LEU A 38 -70.59 -4.32 28.78
C LEU A 38 -70.36 -5.44 29.82
N SER A 39 -70.10 -5.09 31.08
CA SER A 39 -69.98 -6.08 32.17
C SER A 39 -71.30 -6.81 32.39
N GLN A 40 -72.43 -6.10 32.31
CA GLN A 40 -73.75 -6.72 32.37
C GLN A 40 -74.01 -7.67 31.19
N GLN A 41 -73.55 -7.34 29.98
CA GLN A 41 -73.61 -8.24 28.81
C GLN A 41 -72.74 -9.48 29.00
N VAL A 42 -71.55 -9.36 29.58
CA VAL A 42 -70.69 -10.51 29.90
C VAL A 42 -71.30 -11.38 30.98
N GLN A 43 -71.87 -10.78 32.02
CA GLN A 43 -72.57 -11.52 33.07
C GLN A 43 -73.74 -12.32 32.49
N GLN A 44 -74.53 -11.73 31.59
CA GLN A 44 -75.60 -12.44 30.87
C GLN A 44 -75.05 -13.57 30.01
N MET A 45 -73.94 -13.37 29.29
CA MET A 45 -73.29 -14.43 28.52
C MET A 45 -72.77 -15.57 29.42
N HIS A 46 -72.29 -15.26 30.62
CA HIS A 46 -71.86 -16.25 31.60
C HIS A 46 -73.05 -17.03 32.15
N GLU A 47 -74.15 -16.37 32.52
CA GLU A 47 -75.40 -17.03 32.94
C GLU A 47 -75.97 -17.94 31.83
N GLU A 48 -75.99 -17.47 30.59
CA GLU A 48 -76.38 -18.27 29.43
C GLU A 48 -75.46 -19.48 29.24
N PHE A 49 -74.14 -19.31 29.42
CA PHE A 49 -73.18 -20.41 29.36
C PHE A 49 -73.42 -21.44 30.47
N GLU A 50 -73.64 -20.99 31.71
CA GLU A 50 -73.95 -21.85 32.86
C GLU A 50 -75.23 -22.65 32.64
N GLU A 51 -76.29 -22.03 32.11
CA GLU A 51 -77.53 -22.74 31.78
C GLU A 51 -77.30 -23.81 30.71
N MET A 52 -76.51 -23.49 29.67
CA MET A 52 -76.16 -24.47 28.62
C MET A 52 -75.26 -25.59 29.15
N TYR A 53 -74.29 -25.25 29.98
CA TYR A 53 -73.35 -26.19 30.57
C TYR A 53 -74.05 -27.10 31.59
N LYS A 54 -75.03 -26.58 32.33
CA LYS A 54 -75.88 -27.35 33.24
C LYS A 54 -76.68 -28.43 32.53
N VAL A 55 -77.23 -28.14 31.34
CA VAL A 55 -77.91 -29.15 30.51
C VAL A 55 -76.95 -30.31 30.16
N PHE A 56 -75.66 -30.01 29.95
CA PHE A 56 -74.62 -31.01 29.72
C PHE A 56 -74.23 -31.79 30.99
N MET A 57 -74.22 -31.12 32.15
CA MET A 57 -73.92 -31.75 33.44
C MET A 57 -75.07 -32.64 33.96
N GLU A 58 -76.31 -32.30 33.59
CA GLU A 58 -77.52 -33.05 33.95
C GLU A 58 -77.93 -34.11 32.91
N CYS A 59 -77.11 -34.33 31.88
CA CYS A 59 -77.35 -35.38 30.89
C CYS A 59 -77.49 -36.76 31.58
N PRO A 60 -78.50 -37.56 31.21
CA PRO A 60 -78.80 -38.84 31.88
C PRO A 60 -77.81 -39.96 31.53
N TYR A 61 -76.77 -39.67 30.74
CA TYR A 61 -75.84 -40.64 30.17
C TYR A 61 -74.39 -40.31 30.54
N ASP A 62 -73.58 -41.35 30.72
CA ASP A 62 -72.15 -41.20 31.01
C ASP A 62 -71.38 -40.86 29.73
N CYS A 63 -70.78 -39.67 29.70
CA CYS A 63 -70.00 -39.16 28.58
C CYS A 63 -68.69 -39.94 28.30
N LEU A 64 -68.28 -40.82 29.22
CA LEU A 64 -67.10 -41.68 29.10
C LEU A 64 -67.46 -43.16 28.83
N ASP A 65 -68.75 -43.55 28.90
CA ASP A 65 -69.17 -44.94 28.66
C ASP A 65 -69.24 -45.24 27.16
N LEU A 66 -68.54 -46.30 26.75
CA LEU A 66 -68.44 -46.78 25.38
C LEU A 66 -69.35 -47.99 25.11
N GLN A 67 -70.03 -48.53 26.13
CA GLN A 67 -70.74 -49.82 26.06
C GLN A 67 -72.23 -49.78 26.42
N SER A 68 -72.81 -48.64 26.82
CA SER A 68 -74.24 -48.57 27.12
C SER A 68 -75.12 -48.86 25.88
N MET A 69 -75.71 -50.07 25.81
CA MET A 69 -76.64 -50.53 24.76
C MET A 69 -78.01 -49.82 24.75
N VAL A 70 -78.16 -48.66 25.40
CA VAL A 70 -79.45 -47.93 25.49
C VAL A 70 -79.50 -46.68 24.62
N MET A 71 -78.38 -46.21 24.02
CA MET A 71 -78.40 -44.92 23.32
C MET A 71 -77.79 -44.97 21.92
N SER A 72 -78.43 -44.25 21.00
CA SER A 72 -77.88 -44.04 19.67
C SER A 72 -76.61 -43.18 19.77
N PRO A 73 -75.48 -43.55 19.14
CA PRO A 73 -74.27 -42.72 19.08
C PRO A 73 -74.51 -41.30 18.54
N GLN A 74 -75.64 -41.09 17.87
CA GLN A 74 -76.09 -39.81 17.33
C GLN A 74 -76.52 -38.79 18.41
N GLU A 75 -77.04 -39.21 19.57
CA GLU A 75 -77.56 -38.25 20.56
C GLU A 75 -76.46 -37.39 21.19
N PHE A 76 -75.38 -38.01 21.68
CA PHE A 76 -74.20 -37.27 22.17
C PHE A 76 -73.56 -36.40 21.08
N GLU A 77 -73.45 -36.90 19.85
CA GLU A 77 -72.90 -36.12 18.74
C GLU A 77 -73.79 -34.93 18.35
N ASN A 78 -75.12 -35.07 18.47
CA ASN A 78 -76.07 -33.98 18.27
C ASN A 78 -75.94 -32.93 19.36
N ASP A 79 -75.85 -33.36 20.62
CA ASP A 79 -75.69 -32.47 21.77
C ASP A 79 -74.38 -31.69 21.65
N VAL A 80 -73.23 -32.37 21.45
CA VAL A 80 -71.92 -31.71 21.32
C VAL A 80 -71.89 -30.71 20.16
N ARG A 81 -72.57 -31.03 19.05
CA ARG A 81 -72.70 -30.12 17.91
C ARG A 81 -73.57 -28.90 18.23
N GLU A 82 -74.68 -29.08 18.93
CA GLU A 82 -75.54 -27.98 19.36
C GLU A 82 -74.81 -27.10 20.39
N PHE A 83 -74.06 -27.69 21.33
CA PHE A 83 -73.20 -26.96 22.26
C PHE A 83 -72.14 -26.13 21.55
N ASN A 84 -71.37 -26.75 20.65
CA ASN A 84 -70.36 -26.03 19.89
C ASN A 84 -70.97 -24.88 19.09
N LYS A 85 -72.14 -25.08 18.47
CA LYS A 85 -72.84 -24.01 17.75
C LYS A 85 -73.21 -22.83 18.65
N ARG A 86 -73.63 -23.10 19.89
CA ARG A 86 -73.93 -22.03 20.87
C ARG A 86 -72.67 -21.38 21.46
N VAL A 87 -71.60 -22.16 21.66
CA VAL A 87 -70.28 -21.63 22.02
C VAL A 87 -69.73 -20.71 20.93
N GLU A 88 -69.91 -21.05 19.65
CA GLU A 88 -69.52 -20.19 18.53
C GLU A 88 -70.29 -18.85 18.53
N ASP A 89 -71.57 -18.86 18.91
CA ASP A 89 -72.37 -17.63 19.08
C ASP A 89 -71.85 -16.78 20.25
N LEU A 90 -71.57 -17.41 21.40
CA LEU A 90 -70.96 -16.74 22.54
C LEU A 90 -69.58 -16.18 22.22
N ASP A 91 -68.75 -16.90 21.46
CA ASP A 91 -67.43 -16.43 21.04
C ASP A 91 -67.54 -15.17 20.15
N ARG A 92 -68.50 -15.13 19.22
CA ARG A 92 -68.74 -13.93 18.37
C ARG A 92 -69.28 -12.74 19.17
N ARG A 93 -70.16 -13.00 20.14
CA ARG A 93 -70.69 -11.97 21.05
C ARG A 93 -69.58 -11.44 21.95
N LEU A 94 -68.75 -12.32 22.51
CA LEU A 94 -67.57 -11.96 23.31
C LEU A 94 -66.57 -11.14 22.49
N ALA A 95 -66.28 -11.53 21.24
CA ALA A 95 -65.44 -10.76 20.34
C ALA A 95 -66.00 -9.35 20.10
N THR A 96 -67.32 -9.23 19.89
CA THR A 96 -68.00 -7.94 19.72
C THR A 96 -67.89 -7.08 20.97
N VAL A 97 -68.08 -7.65 22.16
CA VAL A 97 -67.94 -6.95 23.44
C VAL A 97 -66.50 -6.47 23.65
N LEU A 98 -65.50 -7.31 23.37
CA LEU A 98 -64.09 -6.96 23.49
C LEU A 98 -63.68 -5.87 22.48
N ILE A 99 -64.22 -5.91 21.27
CA ILE A 99 -64.03 -4.86 20.26
C ILE A 99 -64.62 -3.52 20.74
N GLN A 100 -65.84 -3.53 21.30
CA GLN A 100 -66.48 -2.34 21.84
C GLN A 100 -65.73 -1.80 23.06
N ALA A 101 -65.30 -2.68 23.96
CA ALA A 101 -64.48 -2.30 25.11
C ALA A 101 -63.15 -1.68 24.67
N PHE A 102 -62.52 -2.20 23.62
CA PHE A 102 -61.28 -1.65 23.05
C PHE A 102 -61.50 -0.27 22.44
N ASP A 103 -62.58 -0.07 21.69
CA ASP A 103 -62.90 1.21 21.06
C ASP A 103 -63.23 2.32 22.08
N ASP A 104 -63.68 1.96 23.28
CA ASP A 104 -63.92 2.87 24.40
C ASP A 104 -62.63 3.20 25.19
N THR A 105 -61.48 2.57 24.90
CA THR A 105 -60.23 2.84 25.63
C THR A 105 -59.60 4.18 25.24
N PRO A 106 -59.25 5.04 26.22
CA PRO A 106 -58.74 6.38 25.93
C PRO A 106 -57.26 6.40 25.49
N ASP A 107 -56.45 5.48 26.03
CA ASP A 107 -55.02 5.43 25.82
C ASP A 107 -54.49 3.98 25.74
N VAL A 108 -53.21 3.86 25.39
CA VAL A 108 -52.51 2.59 25.18
C VAL A 108 -52.44 1.76 26.47
N GLU A 109 -52.33 2.39 27.64
CA GLU A 109 -52.23 1.69 28.92
C GLU A 109 -53.55 1.01 29.28
N HIS A 110 -54.68 1.69 29.08
CA HIS A 110 -56.01 1.12 29.28
C HIS A 110 -56.32 0.01 28.26
N ALA A 111 -55.84 0.14 27.01
CA ALA A 111 -55.94 -0.90 26.00
C ALA A 111 -55.15 -2.17 26.36
N PHE A 112 -53.93 -2.02 26.92
CA PHE A 112 -53.17 -3.17 27.44
C PHE A 112 -53.85 -3.82 28.66
N LYS A 113 -54.36 -3.02 29.61
CA LYS A 113 -55.14 -3.57 30.75
C LYS A 113 -56.34 -4.38 30.29
N LEU A 114 -57.04 -3.94 29.24
CA LEU A 114 -58.15 -4.70 28.65
C LEU A 114 -57.66 -6.05 28.09
N PHE A 115 -56.53 -6.07 27.40
CA PHE A 115 -55.95 -7.31 26.88
C PHE A 115 -55.47 -8.24 27.99
N ASP A 116 -54.92 -7.70 29.09
CA ASP A 116 -54.53 -8.48 30.26
C ASP A 116 -55.75 -9.09 30.98
N ILE A 117 -56.84 -8.32 31.12
CA ILE A 117 -58.10 -8.78 31.74
C ILE A 117 -58.77 -9.86 30.88
N ALA A 118 -58.77 -9.70 29.56
CA ALA A 118 -59.33 -10.71 28.65
C ALA A 118 -58.44 -11.98 28.58
N GLY A 119 -57.12 -11.81 28.68
CA GLY A 119 -56.15 -12.90 28.79
C GLY A 119 -56.38 -14.02 27.75
N PRO A 120 -56.54 -15.30 28.17
CA PRO A 120 -56.66 -16.44 27.27
C PRO A 120 -57.94 -16.44 26.42
N LEU A 121 -58.95 -15.63 26.77
CA LEU A 121 -60.15 -15.49 25.94
C LEU A 121 -59.84 -14.89 24.57
N LEU A 122 -58.78 -14.07 24.47
CA LEU A 122 -58.29 -13.51 23.21
C LEU A 122 -57.63 -14.55 22.29
N GLU A 123 -57.15 -15.66 22.84
CA GLU A 123 -56.51 -16.74 22.09
C GLU A 123 -57.53 -17.74 21.51
N ARG A 124 -58.81 -17.62 21.89
CA ARG A 124 -59.88 -18.46 21.36
C ARG A 124 -60.03 -18.22 19.85
N PRO A 125 -60.14 -19.25 19.00
CA PRO A 125 -59.97 -19.10 17.55
C PRO A 125 -60.85 -18.05 16.87
N LEU A 126 -62.14 -18.02 17.21
CA LEU A 126 -63.10 -17.06 16.62
C LEU A 126 -62.89 -15.64 17.16
N VAL A 127 -62.62 -15.51 18.46
CA VAL A 127 -62.30 -14.22 19.10
C VAL A 127 -61.00 -13.65 18.53
N ALA A 128 -59.97 -14.47 18.41
CA ALA A 128 -58.68 -14.07 17.85
C ALA A 128 -58.80 -13.58 16.40
N GLN A 129 -59.64 -14.24 15.60
CA GLN A 129 -59.91 -13.85 14.22
C GLN A 129 -60.52 -12.45 14.15
N ASP A 130 -61.56 -12.20 14.95
CA ASP A 130 -62.31 -10.93 14.91
C ASP A 130 -61.54 -9.79 15.58
N VAL A 131 -60.83 -10.04 16.69
CA VAL A 131 -60.05 -9.03 17.44
C VAL A 131 -58.69 -8.74 16.79
N SER A 132 -58.20 -9.58 15.88
CA SER A 132 -56.86 -9.46 15.25
C SER A 132 -56.53 -8.06 14.72
N HIS A 133 -57.50 -7.40 14.07
CA HIS A 133 -57.31 -6.06 13.50
C HIS A 133 -57.12 -4.96 14.56
N LYS A 134 -57.54 -5.19 15.82
CA LYS A 134 -57.36 -4.25 16.94
C LYS A 134 -55.91 -4.19 17.43
N TYR A 135 -55.10 -5.24 17.25
CA TYR A 135 -53.65 -5.15 17.52
C TYR A 135 -52.97 -4.08 16.66
N LEU A 136 -53.42 -3.91 15.41
CA LEU A 136 -52.91 -2.84 14.54
C LEU A 136 -53.39 -1.46 14.99
N ALA A 137 -54.62 -1.36 15.52
CA ALA A 137 -55.11 -0.14 16.14
C ALA A 137 -54.30 0.22 17.41
N LEU A 138 -53.94 -0.76 18.24
CA LEU A 138 -53.08 -0.59 19.42
C LEU A 138 -51.70 -0.04 19.03
N ILE A 139 -51.09 -0.56 17.97
CA ILE A 139 -49.82 -0.05 17.45
C ILE A 139 -49.96 1.41 16.99
N ARG A 140 -51.06 1.76 16.31
CA ARG A 140 -51.33 3.15 15.89
C ARG A 140 -51.52 4.08 17.09
N MET A 141 -52.20 3.63 18.15
CA MET A 141 -52.34 4.39 19.39
C MET A 141 -50.98 4.66 20.03
N PHE A 142 -50.10 3.64 20.09
CA PHE A 142 -48.75 3.81 20.61
C PHE A 142 -47.89 4.75 19.74
N SER A 143 -47.99 4.66 18.41
CA SER A 143 -47.32 5.60 17.50
C SER A 143 -47.73 7.04 17.77
N ARG A 144 -49.03 7.31 17.98
CA ARG A 144 -49.54 8.64 18.31
C ARG A 144 -48.97 9.15 19.65
N ASP A 145 -48.85 8.28 20.64
CA ASP A 145 -48.26 8.63 21.93
C ASP A 145 -46.76 8.93 21.82
N LEU A 146 -46.01 8.20 20.97
CA LEU A 146 -44.62 8.50 20.67
C LEU A 146 -44.46 9.88 20.01
N ASP A 147 -45.31 10.20 19.04
CA ASP A 147 -45.31 11.52 18.38
C ASP A 147 -45.63 12.64 19.37
N ALA A 148 -46.56 12.41 20.30
CA ALA A 148 -46.87 13.36 21.37
C ALA A 148 -45.67 13.58 22.31
N VAL A 149 -44.97 12.51 22.71
CA VAL A 149 -43.75 12.62 23.54
C VAL A 149 -42.65 13.34 22.79
N ARG A 150 -42.47 13.07 21.49
CA ARG A 150 -41.51 13.77 20.64
C ARG A 150 -41.81 15.27 20.51
N LEU A 151 -43.09 15.64 20.40
CA LEU A 151 -43.51 17.03 20.33
C LEU A 151 -43.20 17.76 21.64
N LEU A 152 -43.58 17.16 22.79
CA LEU A 152 -43.25 17.69 24.13
C LEU A 152 -41.74 17.85 24.32
N TYR A 153 -40.97 16.90 23.82
CA TYR A 153 -39.52 16.97 23.87
C TYR A 153 -38.97 18.13 23.07
N SER A 154 -39.36 18.21 21.79
CA SER A 154 -38.92 19.27 20.88
C SER A 154 -39.32 20.67 21.36
N GLN A 155 -40.54 20.83 21.88
CA GLN A 155 -41.03 22.10 22.42
C GLN A 155 -40.18 22.58 23.59
N ARG A 156 -39.87 21.69 24.55
CA ARG A 156 -39.02 22.05 25.69
C ARG A 156 -37.61 22.45 25.28
N ILE A 157 -37.01 21.73 24.33
CA ILE A 157 -35.68 22.06 23.79
C ILE A 157 -35.70 23.44 23.11
N GLN A 158 -36.76 23.77 22.39
CA GLN A 158 -36.92 25.09 21.78
C GLN A 158 -37.10 26.20 22.83
N GLU A 159 -37.94 25.99 23.84
CA GLU A 159 -38.14 26.95 24.94
C GLU A 159 -36.84 27.21 25.72
N GLU A 160 -36.04 26.17 25.97
CA GLU A 160 -34.73 26.27 26.61
C GLU A 160 -33.74 27.07 25.77
N ALA A 161 -33.78 26.91 24.44
CA ALA A 161 -32.94 27.67 23.50
C ALA A 161 -33.34 29.16 23.42
N GLU A 162 -34.63 29.47 23.52
CA GLU A 162 -35.16 30.85 23.42
C GLU A 162 -35.04 31.63 24.73
N HIS A 163 -35.28 30.99 25.88
CA HIS A 163 -35.40 31.68 27.18
C HIS A 163 -34.27 31.33 28.16
N GLY A 164 -33.38 30.39 27.82
CA GLY A 164 -32.24 29.97 28.65
C GLY A 164 -32.61 29.11 29.87
N PHE A 165 -33.90 28.86 30.11
CA PHE A 165 -34.41 27.97 31.14
C PHE A 165 -35.79 27.43 30.76
N SER A 166 -36.12 26.22 31.21
CA SER A 166 -37.47 25.64 31.06
C SER A 166 -38.15 25.48 32.43
N PRO A 167 -39.49 25.57 32.51
CA PRO A 167 -40.23 25.25 33.72
C PRO A 167 -39.91 23.84 34.23
N VAL A 168 -39.64 23.73 35.53
CA VAL A 168 -39.46 22.46 36.24
C VAL A 168 -40.59 22.26 37.25
N HIS A 169 -40.74 21.04 37.73
CA HIS A 169 -41.70 20.71 38.78
C HIS A 169 -41.53 21.63 40.00
N LYS A 170 -42.64 21.92 40.69
CA LYS A 170 -42.63 22.74 41.91
C LYS A 170 -41.63 22.16 42.92
N ASN A 171 -40.85 23.03 43.55
CA ASN A 171 -39.81 22.70 44.53
C ASN A 171 -38.61 21.88 43.98
N MET A 172 -38.33 21.91 42.68
CA MET A 172 -37.12 21.30 42.10
C MET A 172 -36.14 22.34 41.53
N PRO A 173 -34.83 22.15 41.73
CA PRO A 173 -33.82 22.96 41.05
C PRO A 173 -33.74 22.58 39.56
N THR A 174 -33.33 23.53 38.71
CA THR A 174 -33.38 23.43 37.24
C THR A 174 -32.78 22.14 36.68
N MET A 175 -31.60 21.74 37.16
CA MET A 175 -30.92 20.54 36.70
C MET A 175 -31.68 19.26 37.09
N ALA A 176 -31.96 19.07 38.38
CA ALA A 176 -32.65 17.88 38.87
C ALA A 176 -34.08 17.77 38.32
N GLY A 177 -34.77 18.91 38.15
CA GLY A 177 -36.08 18.97 37.53
C GLY A 177 -36.06 18.63 36.03
N GLY A 178 -35.03 19.07 35.30
CA GLY A 178 -34.82 18.70 33.89
C GLY A 178 -34.56 17.21 33.71
N ILE A 179 -33.68 16.62 34.52
CA ILE A 179 -33.43 15.17 34.51
C ILE A 179 -34.69 14.39 34.85
N ARG A 180 -35.42 14.79 35.90
CA ARG A 180 -36.64 14.09 36.32
C ARG A 180 -37.70 14.11 35.23
N TRP A 181 -37.90 15.24 34.56
CA TRP A 181 -38.84 15.33 33.45
C TRP A 181 -38.44 14.42 32.27
N ALA A 182 -37.14 14.34 31.94
CA ALA A 182 -36.67 13.45 30.88
C ALA A 182 -36.86 11.96 31.25
N GLN A 183 -36.67 11.61 32.52
CA GLN A 183 -36.96 10.28 33.05
C GLN A 183 -38.47 9.96 32.97
N GLU A 184 -39.34 10.90 33.28
CA GLU A 184 -40.80 10.75 33.18
C GLU A 184 -41.25 10.50 31.72
N LEU A 185 -40.68 11.23 30.75
CA LEU A 185 -40.93 10.97 29.32
C LEU A 185 -40.44 9.58 28.89
N ARG A 186 -39.26 9.17 29.36
CA ARG A 186 -38.72 7.83 29.08
C ARG A 186 -39.60 6.72 29.66
N GLN A 187 -40.06 6.88 30.90
CA GLN A 187 -40.96 5.92 31.56
C GLN A 187 -42.30 5.79 30.81
N ARG A 188 -42.85 6.92 30.32
CA ARG A 188 -44.08 6.95 29.52
C ARG A 188 -43.97 6.12 28.23
N ILE A 189 -42.78 5.97 27.66
CA ILE A 189 -42.54 5.15 26.46
C ILE A 189 -42.24 3.69 26.83
N GLN A 190 -41.38 3.47 27.83
CA GLN A 190 -40.85 2.15 28.14
C GLN A 190 -41.90 1.16 28.68
N GLY A 191 -42.90 1.64 29.44
CA GLY A 191 -43.97 0.79 29.97
C GLY A 191 -44.76 0.07 28.86
N PRO A 192 -45.46 0.81 27.98
CA PRO A 192 -46.22 0.21 26.88
C PRO A 192 -45.34 -0.60 25.91
N PHE A 193 -44.10 -0.16 25.66
CA PHE A 193 -43.16 -0.91 24.80
C PHE A 193 -42.83 -2.30 25.37
N SER A 194 -42.66 -2.40 26.70
CA SER A 194 -42.40 -3.68 27.35
C SER A 194 -43.61 -4.63 27.22
N ASN A 195 -44.83 -4.10 27.27
CA ASN A 195 -46.05 -4.91 27.12
C ASN A 195 -46.18 -5.52 25.71
N PHE A 196 -45.68 -4.85 24.66
CA PHE A 196 -45.63 -5.45 23.32
C PHE A 196 -44.71 -6.68 23.25
N THR A 197 -43.70 -6.80 24.10
CA THR A 197 -42.80 -7.97 24.13
C THR A 197 -43.44 -9.23 24.72
N LEU A 198 -44.58 -9.09 25.42
CA LEU A 198 -45.34 -10.20 25.99
C LEU A 198 -46.30 -10.86 24.97
N ILE A 199 -46.55 -10.21 23.83
CA ILE A 199 -47.40 -10.75 22.76
C ILE A 199 -46.60 -11.76 21.93
N THR A 200 -46.80 -13.06 22.19
CA THR A 200 -46.11 -14.13 21.44
C THR A 200 -46.82 -14.39 20.11
N HIS A 201 -46.22 -13.98 18.99
CA HIS A 201 -46.83 -14.14 17.67
C HIS A 201 -46.65 -15.58 17.12
N PRO A 202 -47.67 -16.24 16.52
CA PRO A 202 -47.58 -17.60 15.96
C PRO A 202 -46.47 -17.82 14.90
N TYR A 203 -45.94 -16.72 14.36
CA TYR A 203 -44.86 -16.73 13.38
C TYR A 203 -43.50 -17.15 13.96
N GLU A 204 -43.22 -16.80 15.23
CA GLU A 204 -41.94 -17.16 15.88
C GLU A 204 -41.82 -18.69 16.04
N ARG A 205 -42.93 -19.36 16.36
CA ARG A 205 -42.97 -20.82 16.52
C ARG A 205 -42.71 -21.55 15.21
N ARG A 206 -43.36 -21.11 14.11
CA ARG A 206 -43.17 -21.70 12.77
C ARG A 206 -41.74 -21.55 12.27
N LEU A 207 -41.14 -20.36 12.43
CA LEU A 207 -39.75 -20.12 12.03
C LEU A 207 -38.75 -21.04 12.75
N TYR A 208 -38.97 -21.28 14.04
CA TYR A 208 -38.12 -22.17 14.84
C TYR A 208 -38.27 -23.64 14.42
N GLU A 209 -39.49 -24.10 14.16
CA GLU A 209 -39.77 -25.47 13.71
C GLU A 209 -39.15 -25.76 12.32
N ASP A 210 -39.31 -24.83 11.37
CA ASP A 210 -38.71 -24.93 10.02
C ASP A 210 -37.18 -24.95 10.08
N TRP A 211 -36.59 -24.15 10.98
CA TRP A 211 -35.15 -24.16 11.21
C TRP A 211 -34.66 -25.49 11.77
N CYS A 212 -35.34 -26.04 12.80
CA CYS A 212 -34.98 -27.32 13.41
C CYS A 212 -34.99 -28.49 12.42
N GLN A 213 -35.94 -28.49 11.48
CA GLN A 213 -36.05 -29.53 10.45
C GLN A 213 -34.92 -29.45 9.42
N THR A 214 -34.55 -28.24 9.00
CA THR A 214 -33.62 -28.08 7.86
C THR A 214 -32.14 -27.96 8.25
N VAL A 215 -31.84 -27.56 9.48
CA VAL A 215 -30.45 -27.31 9.93
C VAL A 215 -29.59 -28.57 9.94
N SER A 216 -30.17 -29.71 10.30
CA SER A 216 -29.44 -30.99 10.39
C SER A 216 -28.95 -31.47 9.03
N GLU A 217 -29.82 -31.53 8.04
CA GLU A 217 -29.48 -32.00 6.68
C GLU A 217 -28.45 -31.08 6.01
N LYS A 218 -28.67 -29.76 6.08
CA LYS A 218 -27.79 -28.75 5.47
C LYS A 218 -26.40 -28.74 6.10
N SER A 219 -26.32 -28.88 7.43
CA SER A 219 -25.04 -28.92 8.16
C SER A 219 -24.29 -30.21 7.85
N GLN A 220 -24.97 -31.36 7.83
CA GLN A 220 -24.32 -32.64 7.53
C GLN A 220 -23.78 -32.72 6.10
N TYR A 221 -24.53 -32.19 5.12
CA TYR A 221 -24.08 -32.09 3.73
C TYR A 221 -22.86 -31.16 3.63
N SER A 222 -22.95 -29.95 4.18
CA SER A 222 -21.83 -28.99 4.11
C SER A 222 -20.55 -29.51 4.78
N LEU A 223 -20.67 -30.22 5.90
CA LEU A 223 -19.52 -30.83 6.59
C LEU A 223 -18.93 -32.04 5.85
N SER A 224 -19.67 -32.64 4.91
CA SER A 224 -19.16 -33.74 4.07
C SER A 224 -18.39 -33.25 2.83
N LEU A 225 -18.44 -31.95 2.54
CA LEU A 225 -17.69 -31.36 1.45
C LEU A 225 -16.17 -31.36 1.75
N PRO A 226 -15.33 -31.33 0.71
CA PRO A 226 -13.89 -31.22 0.87
C PRO A 226 -13.46 -29.97 1.62
N LEU A 227 -12.26 -29.97 2.20
CA LEU A 227 -11.73 -28.82 2.97
C LEU A 227 -11.35 -27.63 2.09
N LEU A 228 -10.82 -27.91 0.89
CA LEU A 228 -10.33 -26.89 -0.05
C LEU A 228 -11.08 -26.96 -1.38
N HIS A 229 -11.12 -25.84 -2.06
CA HIS A 229 -11.64 -25.72 -3.42
C HIS A 229 -10.60 -24.99 -4.29
N ARG A 230 -10.31 -25.55 -5.46
CA ARG A 230 -9.43 -24.91 -6.44
C ARG A 230 -10.26 -24.36 -7.60
N ASP A 231 -10.16 -23.06 -7.83
CA ASP A 231 -10.87 -22.42 -8.94
C ASP A 231 -10.35 -22.96 -10.28
N PRO A 232 -11.21 -23.52 -11.15
CA PRO A 232 -10.79 -24.08 -12.43
C PRO A 232 -10.13 -23.06 -13.37
N ASN A 233 -10.53 -21.78 -13.26
CA ASN A 233 -10.04 -20.69 -14.12
C ASN A 233 -8.76 -20.06 -13.58
N THR A 234 -8.77 -19.64 -12.31
CA THR A 234 -7.64 -18.91 -11.71
C THR A 234 -6.58 -19.84 -11.09
N LYS A 235 -6.88 -21.14 -10.94
CA LYS A 235 -6.07 -22.15 -10.25
C LYS A 235 -5.74 -21.80 -8.78
N GLN A 236 -6.42 -20.81 -8.21
CA GLN A 236 -6.23 -20.38 -6.82
C GLN A 236 -7.00 -21.29 -5.86
N LEU A 237 -6.42 -21.48 -4.68
CA LEU A 237 -7.02 -22.21 -3.58
C LEU A 237 -7.89 -21.30 -2.72
N SER A 238 -9.03 -21.81 -2.29
CA SER A 238 -9.89 -21.22 -1.27
C SER A 238 -10.37 -22.29 -0.29
N VAL A 239 -10.69 -21.88 0.93
CA VAL A 239 -11.26 -22.77 1.95
C VAL A 239 -12.73 -23.00 1.65
N ASN A 240 -13.13 -24.27 1.60
CA ASN A 240 -14.49 -24.68 1.27
C ASN A 240 -15.34 -24.82 2.55
N PHE A 241 -15.39 -23.75 3.35
CA PHE A 241 -16.25 -23.67 4.53
C PHE A 241 -17.53 -22.91 4.18
N SER A 242 -18.67 -23.60 4.18
CA SER A 242 -19.90 -23.01 3.65
C SER A 242 -20.40 -21.84 4.51
N PRO A 243 -20.88 -20.73 3.90
CA PRO A 243 -21.48 -19.62 4.64
C PRO A 243 -22.67 -20.05 5.50
N GLN A 244 -23.35 -21.13 5.10
CA GLN A 244 -24.45 -21.71 5.86
C GLN A 244 -23.99 -22.24 7.22
N LEU A 245 -22.82 -22.89 7.31
CA LEU A 245 -22.26 -23.35 8.60
C LEU A 245 -21.92 -22.17 9.52
N ILE A 246 -21.43 -21.07 8.96
CA ILE A 246 -21.18 -19.83 9.71
C ILE A 246 -22.49 -19.26 10.27
N SER A 247 -23.55 -19.24 9.47
CA SER A 247 -24.88 -18.81 9.91
C SER A 247 -25.40 -19.68 11.05
N VAL A 248 -25.29 -21.01 10.94
CA VAL A 248 -25.72 -21.94 12.01
C VAL A 248 -24.96 -21.70 13.31
N LEU A 249 -23.63 -21.49 13.26
CA LEU A 249 -22.84 -21.17 14.45
C LEU A 249 -23.25 -19.84 15.09
N LYS A 250 -23.58 -18.83 14.28
CA LYS A 250 -24.07 -17.52 14.76
C LYS A 250 -25.47 -17.64 15.34
N GLU A 251 -26.40 -18.30 14.64
CA GLU A 251 -27.77 -18.56 15.10
C GLU A 251 -27.76 -19.28 16.45
N MET A 252 -26.94 -20.33 16.60
CA MET A 252 -26.75 -21.03 17.87
C MET A 252 -26.26 -20.12 19.01
N SER A 253 -25.40 -19.14 18.72
CA SER A 253 -24.96 -18.17 19.74
C SER A 253 -26.08 -17.23 20.20
N TYR A 254 -27.04 -16.92 19.33
CA TYR A 254 -28.19 -16.07 19.65
C TYR A 254 -29.36 -16.84 20.29
N LEU A 255 -29.47 -18.15 20.02
CA LEU A 255 -30.53 -19.01 20.56
C LEU A 255 -30.24 -19.58 21.96
N GLN A 256 -28.97 -19.57 22.38
CA GLN A 256 -28.52 -20.09 23.68
C GLN A 256 -29.06 -19.36 24.95
N PRO A 257 -29.45 -18.07 24.93
CA PRO A 257 -29.97 -17.39 26.12
C PRO A 257 -31.44 -17.71 26.48
N THR A 258 -32.18 -18.43 25.65
CA THR A 258 -33.63 -18.59 25.82
C THR A 258 -33.95 -19.99 26.36
N GLU A 259 -34.63 -20.06 27.50
CA GLU A 259 -34.97 -21.31 28.19
C GLU A 259 -35.60 -22.35 27.25
N VAL A 260 -34.83 -23.41 27.02
CA VAL A 260 -35.23 -24.77 26.61
C VAL A 260 -36.22 -24.83 25.43
N LYS A 261 -35.73 -24.54 24.22
CA LYS A 261 -36.29 -25.11 22.98
C LYS A 261 -35.38 -26.28 22.55
N LEU A 262 -35.95 -27.41 22.12
CA LEU A 262 -35.22 -28.60 21.65
C LEU A 262 -34.29 -28.20 20.49
N ILE A 263 -32.97 -28.22 20.70
CA ILE A 263 -31.98 -27.94 19.66
C ILE A 263 -31.59 -29.27 18.99
N PRO A 264 -31.50 -29.34 17.65
CA PRO A 264 -30.97 -30.51 16.97
C PRO A 264 -29.54 -30.88 17.40
N GLU A 265 -29.29 -32.16 17.67
CA GLU A 265 -27.99 -32.66 18.17
C GLU A 265 -26.81 -32.34 17.21
N THR A 266 -27.07 -32.30 15.91
CA THR A 266 -26.11 -31.92 14.87
C THR A 266 -25.63 -30.47 15.02
N ALA A 267 -26.53 -29.54 15.29
CA ALA A 267 -26.20 -28.13 15.52
C ALA A 267 -25.50 -27.93 16.87
N ALA A 268 -25.92 -28.67 17.91
CA ALA A 268 -25.32 -28.63 19.24
C ALA A 268 -23.87 -29.18 19.24
N SER A 269 -23.63 -30.31 18.57
CA SER A 269 -22.28 -30.88 18.42
C SER A 269 -21.36 -29.98 17.62
N MET A 270 -21.86 -29.40 16.52
CA MET A 270 -21.10 -28.44 15.71
C MET A 270 -20.74 -27.17 16.50
N PHE A 271 -21.66 -26.64 17.29
CA PHE A 271 -21.42 -25.48 18.15
C PHE A 271 -20.44 -25.77 19.29
N SER A 272 -20.48 -26.98 19.85
CA SER A 272 -19.51 -27.43 20.86
C SER A 272 -18.08 -27.45 20.30
N SER A 273 -17.94 -27.84 19.02
CA SER A 273 -16.66 -27.85 18.30
C SER A 273 -16.36 -26.54 17.54
N ARG A 274 -17.06 -25.43 17.84
CA ARG A 274 -16.92 -24.16 17.10
C ARG A 274 -15.48 -23.63 17.05
N GLU A 275 -14.75 -23.76 18.16
CA GLU A 275 -13.40 -23.23 18.28
C GLU A 275 -12.42 -24.03 17.45
N PHE A 276 -12.62 -25.35 17.37
CA PHE A 276 -11.87 -26.23 16.47
C PHE A 276 -12.06 -25.83 15.00
N TYR A 277 -13.31 -25.68 14.54
CA TYR A 277 -13.57 -25.26 13.17
C TYR A 277 -13.01 -23.87 12.87
N ARG A 278 -13.15 -22.91 13.80
CA ARG A 278 -12.60 -21.56 13.66
C ARG A 278 -11.08 -21.59 13.45
N GLN A 279 -10.37 -22.37 14.27
CA GLN A 279 -8.92 -22.51 14.16
C GLN A 279 -8.51 -23.23 12.86
N LEU A 280 -9.23 -24.29 12.48
CA LEU A 280 -8.93 -25.05 11.27
C LEU A 280 -9.14 -24.21 10.00
N VAL A 281 -10.26 -23.48 9.93
CA VAL A 281 -10.52 -22.53 8.83
C VAL A 281 -9.43 -21.48 8.75
N ALA A 282 -9.08 -20.83 9.86
CA ALA A 282 -8.03 -19.81 9.88
C ALA A 282 -6.67 -20.37 9.41
N ASN A 283 -6.33 -21.60 9.80
CA ASN A 283 -5.11 -22.28 9.37
C ASN A 283 -5.12 -22.56 7.86
N LEU A 284 -6.22 -23.11 7.34
CA LEU A 284 -6.39 -23.38 5.91
C LEU A 284 -6.41 -22.10 5.07
N GLU A 285 -6.98 -20.99 5.58
CA GLU A 285 -6.98 -19.70 4.91
C GLU A 285 -5.55 -19.14 4.78
N LEU A 286 -4.75 -19.20 5.85
CA LEU A 286 -3.34 -18.79 5.81
C LEU A 286 -2.55 -19.64 4.80
N MET A 287 -2.74 -20.96 4.82
CA MET A 287 -2.12 -21.88 3.87
C MET A 287 -2.48 -21.52 2.43
N ALA A 288 -3.77 -21.35 2.13
CA ALA A 288 -4.25 -21.00 0.79
C ALA A 288 -3.67 -19.66 0.33
N ASN A 289 -3.59 -18.66 1.22
CA ASN A 289 -2.99 -17.37 0.93
C ASN A 289 -1.50 -17.48 0.60
N TRP A 290 -0.74 -18.25 1.38
CA TRP A 290 0.69 -18.46 1.11
C TRP A 290 0.93 -19.20 -0.20
N TYR A 291 0.20 -20.28 -0.46
CA TYR A 291 0.29 -21.01 -1.72
C TYR A 291 -0.05 -20.11 -2.92
N ASN A 292 -1.16 -19.37 -2.84
CA ASN A 292 -1.58 -18.44 -3.90
C ASN A 292 -0.55 -17.32 -4.11
N LYS A 293 0.10 -16.84 -3.04
CA LYS A 293 1.17 -15.85 -3.13
C LYS A 293 2.40 -16.41 -3.85
N VAL A 294 2.83 -17.61 -3.50
CA VAL A 294 3.94 -18.32 -4.15
C VAL A 294 3.65 -18.42 -5.66
N MET A 295 2.49 -18.99 -6.04
CA MET A 295 2.10 -19.15 -7.44
C MET A 295 1.99 -17.84 -8.23
N LYS A 296 1.63 -16.71 -7.59
CA LYS A 296 1.52 -15.40 -8.25
C LYS A 296 2.85 -14.67 -8.42
N THR A 297 3.83 -14.94 -7.56
CA THR A 297 5.07 -14.14 -7.48
C THR A 297 6.29 -14.85 -8.06
N LEU A 298 6.20 -16.16 -8.28
CA LEU A 298 7.26 -16.96 -8.87
C LEU A 298 7.61 -16.51 -10.29
N LEU A 299 8.89 -16.24 -10.52
CA LEU A 299 9.43 -15.91 -11.84
C LEU A 299 9.66 -17.17 -12.66
N GLU A 300 9.68 -17.06 -13.99
CA GLU A 300 9.94 -18.18 -14.90
C GLU A 300 11.31 -18.83 -14.65
N VAL A 301 12.30 -18.05 -14.22
CA VAL A 301 13.65 -18.54 -13.86
C VAL A 301 13.72 -19.20 -12.49
N GLU A 302 12.77 -18.90 -11.60
CA GLU A 302 12.68 -19.48 -10.25
C GLU A 302 11.83 -20.76 -10.23
N PHE A 303 10.84 -20.87 -11.12
CA PHE A 303 9.89 -21.99 -11.11
C PHE A 303 10.55 -23.37 -11.20
N PRO A 304 11.49 -23.62 -12.12
CA PRO A 304 12.10 -24.95 -12.22
C PRO A 304 12.98 -25.31 -11.00
N LEU A 305 13.37 -24.34 -10.16
CA LEU A 305 14.12 -24.61 -8.91
C LEU A 305 13.23 -25.20 -7.82
N VAL A 306 11.93 -24.91 -7.84
CA VAL A 306 10.96 -25.34 -6.81
C VAL A 306 9.87 -26.26 -7.36
N GLU A 307 9.96 -26.63 -8.64
CA GLU A 307 8.93 -27.41 -9.34
C GLU A 307 8.66 -28.76 -8.66
N GLU A 308 9.71 -29.52 -8.32
CA GLU A 308 9.55 -30.82 -7.65
C GLU A 308 8.87 -30.69 -6.28
N GLU A 309 9.25 -29.67 -5.50
CA GLU A 309 8.66 -29.40 -4.20
C GLU A 309 7.19 -28.96 -4.33
N LEU A 310 6.87 -28.09 -5.29
CA LEU A 310 5.50 -27.68 -5.60
C LEU A 310 4.65 -28.86 -6.06
N GLN A 311 5.17 -29.78 -6.88
CA GLN A 311 4.46 -30.98 -7.30
C GLN A 311 4.12 -31.89 -6.12
N ASN A 312 5.05 -32.05 -5.17
CA ASN A 312 4.83 -32.81 -3.94
C ASN A 312 3.76 -32.15 -3.04
N ILE A 313 3.77 -30.82 -2.94
CA ILE A 313 2.72 -30.05 -2.23
C ILE A 313 1.37 -30.21 -2.92
N ASP A 314 1.32 -30.10 -4.26
CA ASP A 314 0.09 -30.26 -5.04
C ASP A 314 -0.52 -31.67 -4.90
N LEU A 315 0.33 -32.70 -4.84
CA LEU A 315 -0.09 -34.07 -4.56
C LEU A 315 -0.79 -34.19 -3.20
N ARG A 316 -0.29 -33.49 -2.18
CA ARG A 316 -0.92 -33.43 -0.85
C ARG A 316 -2.18 -32.56 -0.85
N LEU A 317 -2.20 -31.46 -1.62
CA LEU A 317 -3.38 -30.61 -1.74
C LEU A 317 -4.57 -31.37 -2.34
N ARG A 318 -4.36 -32.26 -3.31
CA ARG A 318 -5.44 -33.07 -3.90
C ARG A 318 -6.23 -33.87 -2.86
N ALA A 319 -5.56 -34.42 -1.85
CA ALA A 319 -6.26 -35.14 -0.79
C ALA A 319 -7.22 -34.21 -0.01
N ALA A 320 -6.85 -32.95 0.20
CA ALA A 320 -7.70 -31.93 0.83
C ALA A 320 -8.80 -31.37 -0.09
N GLU A 321 -8.61 -31.45 -1.41
CA GLU A 321 -9.58 -31.03 -2.43
C GLU A 321 -10.63 -32.12 -2.74
N GLU A 322 -10.29 -33.40 -2.61
CA GLU A 322 -11.15 -34.50 -3.06
C GLU A 322 -11.65 -35.42 -1.95
N THR A 323 -10.82 -35.69 -0.92
CA THR A 323 -11.07 -36.81 0.01
C THR A 323 -11.29 -36.40 1.46
N LEU A 324 -10.60 -35.36 1.94
CA LEU A 324 -10.71 -34.91 3.33
C LEU A 324 -11.93 -34.00 3.50
N SER A 325 -12.82 -34.41 4.39
CA SER A 325 -13.99 -33.61 4.81
C SER A 325 -13.79 -33.00 6.21
N TRP A 326 -14.67 -32.06 6.57
CA TRP A 326 -14.67 -31.41 7.90
C TRP A 326 -14.94 -32.36 9.07
N LYS A 327 -15.40 -33.59 8.81
CA LYS A 327 -15.64 -34.64 9.81
C LYS A 327 -14.48 -35.63 9.97
N THR A 328 -13.45 -35.52 9.14
CA THR A 328 -12.37 -36.52 9.09
C THR A 328 -11.52 -36.43 10.35
N GLU A 329 -11.36 -37.55 11.06
CA GLU A 329 -10.43 -37.64 12.19
C GLU A 329 -8.99 -37.40 11.72
N GLY A 330 -8.23 -36.57 12.42
CA GLY A 330 -6.86 -36.20 12.04
C GLY A 330 -6.75 -35.12 10.94
N ALA A 331 -7.86 -34.52 10.50
CA ALA A 331 -7.83 -33.41 9.54
C ALA A 331 -6.96 -32.23 10.00
N TRP A 332 -6.91 -31.97 11.31
CA TRP A 332 -6.06 -30.94 11.90
C TRP A 332 -4.57 -31.21 11.70
N ASP A 333 -4.11 -32.41 12.04
CA ASP A 333 -2.69 -32.77 11.94
C ASP A 333 -2.23 -32.76 10.48
N TYR A 334 -3.08 -33.24 9.58
CA TYR A 334 -2.84 -33.16 8.14
C TYR A 334 -2.73 -31.71 7.65
N ALA A 335 -3.72 -30.87 7.99
CA ALA A 335 -3.71 -29.46 7.61
C ALA A 335 -2.47 -28.75 8.17
N MET A 336 -2.09 -29.03 9.41
CA MET A 336 -0.92 -28.41 10.04
C MET A 336 0.39 -28.80 9.35
N GLN A 337 0.58 -30.07 8.99
CA GLN A 337 1.76 -30.52 8.24
C GLN A 337 1.84 -29.88 6.85
N LEU A 338 0.71 -29.81 6.15
CA LEU A 338 0.62 -29.18 4.84
C LEU A 338 0.89 -27.67 4.92
N THR A 339 0.29 -26.98 5.89
CA THR A 339 0.52 -25.56 6.16
C THR A 339 1.99 -25.28 6.47
N ASN A 340 2.62 -26.10 7.31
CA ASN A 340 4.04 -25.92 7.65
C ASN A 340 4.94 -26.07 6.41
N SER A 341 4.63 -27.01 5.52
CA SER A 341 5.38 -27.23 4.27
C SER A 341 5.25 -26.03 3.32
N ILE A 342 4.03 -25.52 3.13
CA ILE A 342 3.77 -24.35 2.27
C ILE A 342 4.38 -23.08 2.86
N ARG A 343 4.30 -22.91 4.19
CA ARG A 343 4.90 -21.77 4.89
C ARG A 343 6.42 -21.75 4.75
N ASP A 344 7.07 -22.91 4.91
CA ASP A 344 8.52 -23.02 4.75
C ASP A 344 8.96 -22.61 3.33
N LEU A 345 8.28 -23.15 2.31
CA LEU A 345 8.53 -22.79 0.91
C LEU A 345 8.30 -21.29 0.65
N GLU A 346 7.19 -20.73 1.14
CA GLU A 346 6.88 -19.31 0.97
C GLU A 346 7.93 -18.41 1.64
N GLN A 347 8.38 -18.75 2.85
CA GLN A 347 9.40 -17.99 3.56
C GLN A 347 10.74 -18.01 2.83
N ARG A 348 11.15 -19.17 2.31
CA ARG A 348 12.40 -19.31 1.55
C ARG A 348 12.36 -18.52 0.24
N ILE A 349 11.26 -18.62 -0.51
CA ILE A 349 11.07 -17.87 -1.76
C ILE A 349 11.02 -16.37 -1.48
N GLN A 350 10.29 -15.93 -0.46
CA GLN A 350 10.22 -14.51 -0.10
C GLN A 350 11.61 -13.97 0.26
N LYS A 351 12.36 -14.70 1.08
CA LYS A 351 13.72 -14.31 1.45
C LYS A 351 14.66 -14.25 0.24
N ALA A 352 14.54 -15.19 -0.71
CA ALA A 352 15.33 -15.15 -1.94
C ALA A 352 14.99 -13.94 -2.81
N LYS A 353 13.71 -13.53 -2.85
CA LYS A 353 13.26 -12.31 -3.53
C LYS A 353 13.78 -11.05 -2.84
N ASP A 354 13.72 -10.98 -1.52
CA ASP A 354 14.26 -9.87 -0.74
C ASP A 354 15.78 -9.71 -0.99
N ASN A 355 16.49 -10.83 -1.14
CA ASN A 355 17.91 -10.83 -1.49
C ASN A 355 18.17 -10.27 -2.90
N VAL A 356 17.33 -10.60 -3.89
CA VAL A 356 17.41 -10.01 -5.25
C VAL A 356 17.09 -8.52 -5.22
N GLU A 357 16.11 -8.08 -4.44
CA GLU A 357 15.78 -6.66 -4.25
C GLU A 357 16.97 -5.90 -3.62
N GLU A 358 17.64 -6.50 -2.64
CA GLU A 358 18.84 -5.92 -2.03
C GLU A 358 19.99 -5.80 -3.06
N ILE A 359 20.18 -6.79 -3.93
CA ILE A 359 21.16 -6.69 -5.04
C ILE A 359 20.81 -5.50 -5.95
N GLN A 360 19.53 -5.32 -6.29
CA GLN A 360 19.09 -4.16 -7.09
C GLN A 360 19.35 -2.84 -6.38
N ASN A 361 19.14 -2.76 -5.06
CA ASN A 361 19.41 -1.56 -4.29
C ASN A 361 20.91 -1.24 -4.20
N ILE A 362 21.75 -2.25 -4.08
CA ILE A 362 23.22 -2.10 -4.17
C ILE A 362 23.61 -1.51 -5.53
N MET A 363 23.08 -2.04 -6.63
CA MET A 363 23.38 -1.55 -7.98
C MET A 363 22.93 -0.09 -8.19
N LYS A 364 21.77 0.31 -7.64
CA LYS A 364 21.32 1.71 -7.69
C LYS A 364 22.32 2.66 -7.03
N ALA A 365 23.00 2.22 -5.96
CA ALA A 365 24.01 3.03 -5.28
C ALA A 365 25.29 3.23 -6.10
N TRP A 366 25.55 2.37 -7.10
CA TRP A 366 26.69 2.50 -8.01
C TRP A 366 26.51 3.63 -9.02
N VAL A 367 25.26 4.06 -9.30
CA VAL A 367 24.93 5.09 -10.29
C VAL A 367 25.28 6.49 -9.75
N SER A 368 26.57 6.79 -9.69
CA SER A 368 27.12 8.07 -9.26
C SER A 368 28.44 8.34 -9.99
N PRO A 369 28.69 9.58 -10.46
CA PRO A 369 29.91 9.88 -11.17
C PRO A 369 31.14 9.74 -10.26
N ILE A 370 32.11 8.92 -10.68
CA ILE A 370 33.35 8.66 -9.93
C ILE A 370 34.19 9.94 -9.79
N PHE A 371 34.27 10.70 -10.87
CA PHE A 371 35.05 11.94 -10.95
C PHE A 371 34.12 13.14 -11.06
N LYS A 372 34.16 14.02 -10.06
CA LYS A 372 33.29 15.21 -9.93
C LYS A 372 34.06 16.47 -9.51
N ARG A 373 33.46 17.65 -9.73
CA ARG A 373 34.05 18.94 -9.28
C ARG A 373 34.32 18.97 -7.77
N LYS A 374 35.36 19.70 -7.35
CA LYS A 374 35.69 19.88 -5.92
C LYS A 374 34.53 20.56 -5.18
N ASP A 375 34.15 20.03 -4.03
CA ASP A 375 33.08 20.55 -3.14
C ASP A 375 31.68 20.75 -3.79
N GLY A 376 31.43 20.19 -4.98
CA GLY A 376 30.19 20.41 -5.72
C GLY A 376 29.98 21.86 -6.18
N LYS A 377 30.98 22.73 -6.03
CA LYS A 377 30.93 24.12 -6.47
C LYS A 377 31.13 24.18 -7.98
N LYS A 378 30.18 24.77 -8.68
CA LYS A 378 30.22 24.91 -10.15
C LYS A 378 31.48 25.64 -10.60
N GLU A 379 32.00 26.57 -9.82
CA GLU A 379 33.11 27.46 -10.24
C GLU A 379 34.50 26.79 -10.25
N CYS A 380 34.66 25.60 -9.68
CA CYS A 380 35.96 24.94 -9.61
C CYS A 380 36.18 23.94 -10.76
N PRO A 381 37.41 23.84 -11.31
CA PRO A 381 37.76 22.78 -12.26
C PRO A 381 37.74 21.40 -11.59
N LEU A 382 37.93 20.35 -12.39
CA LEU A 382 38.07 18.98 -11.91
C LEU A 382 39.31 18.89 -10.99
N SER A 383 39.12 18.47 -9.73
CA SER A 383 40.24 18.29 -8.78
C SER A 383 41.06 17.06 -9.21
N LEU A 384 42.25 17.29 -9.75
CA LEU A 384 43.19 16.22 -10.09
C LEU A 384 43.97 15.71 -8.86
N ASP A 385 44.10 16.53 -7.81
CA ASP A 385 44.86 16.21 -6.61
C ASP A 385 44.20 15.12 -5.75
N ASP A 386 42.85 15.13 -5.63
CA ASP A 386 42.08 14.19 -4.80
C ASP A 386 41.53 13.00 -5.62
N GLN A 387 41.98 12.84 -6.87
CA GLN A 387 41.43 11.87 -7.82
C GLN A 387 41.63 10.42 -7.36
N GLN A 388 42.81 10.11 -6.81
CA GLN A 388 43.17 8.77 -6.39
C GLN A 388 42.34 8.32 -5.17
N ASP A 389 42.15 9.19 -4.18
CA ASP A 389 41.37 8.89 -2.98
C ASP A 389 39.89 8.64 -3.31
N ARG A 390 39.33 9.43 -4.25
CA ARG A 390 37.94 9.25 -4.72
C ARG A 390 37.76 7.95 -5.48
N LYS A 391 38.73 7.63 -6.34
CA LYS A 391 38.78 6.35 -7.05
C LYS A 391 38.82 5.19 -6.06
N GLU A 392 39.73 5.19 -5.10
CA GLU A 392 39.86 4.09 -4.14
C GLU A 392 38.62 3.95 -3.25
N LYS A 393 38.01 5.07 -2.83
CA LYS A 393 36.75 5.03 -2.08
C LYS A 393 35.61 4.39 -2.86
N TYR A 394 35.44 4.76 -4.14
CA TYR A 394 34.42 4.16 -4.99
C TYR A 394 34.73 2.69 -5.29
N TYR A 395 35.99 2.35 -5.55
CA TYR A 395 36.43 0.97 -5.79
C TYR A 395 36.23 0.08 -4.55
N GLY A 396 36.50 0.62 -3.36
CA GLY A 396 36.21 -0.06 -2.09
C GLY A 396 34.73 -0.40 -1.95
N LEU A 397 33.84 0.57 -2.22
CA LEU A 397 32.39 0.35 -2.24
C LEU A 397 31.98 -0.77 -3.21
N ILE A 398 32.53 -0.78 -4.42
CA ILE A 398 32.21 -1.79 -5.44
C ILE A 398 32.71 -3.18 -5.01
N ARG A 399 33.93 -3.29 -4.46
CA ARG A 399 34.48 -4.56 -3.96
C ARG A 399 33.64 -5.11 -2.81
N GLU A 400 33.30 -4.28 -1.82
CA GLU A 400 32.44 -4.65 -0.69
C GLU A 400 31.05 -5.09 -1.16
N SER A 401 30.49 -4.34 -2.11
CA SER A 401 29.23 -4.69 -2.77
C SER A 401 29.31 -6.04 -3.46
N GLY A 402 30.40 -6.31 -4.19
CA GLY A 402 30.65 -7.58 -4.86
C GLY A 402 30.66 -8.77 -3.89
N VAL A 403 31.37 -8.66 -2.76
CA VAL A 403 31.39 -9.69 -1.71
C VAL A 403 29.98 -9.94 -1.17
N LYS A 404 29.23 -8.87 -0.87
CA LYS A 404 27.86 -8.97 -0.37
C LYS A 404 26.92 -9.62 -1.39
N ILE A 405 27.01 -9.26 -2.67
CA ILE A 405 26.20 -9.86 -3.74
C ILE A 405 26.49 -11.35 -3.86
N HIS A 406 27.75 -11.76 -3.85
CA HIS A 406 28.10 -13.19 -3.87
C HIS A 406 27.51 -13.93 -2.66
N ALA A 407 27.59 -13.34 -1.46
CA ALA A 407 26.99 -13.93 -0.26
C ALA A 407 25.46 -14.09 -0.39
N LEU A 408 24.75 -13.10 -0.94
CA LEU A 408 23.30 -13.16 -1.17
C LEU A 408 22.93 -14.23 -2.19
N VAL A 409 23.69 -14.37 -3.28
CA VAL A 409 23.46 -15.43 -4.28
C VAL A 409 23.73 -16.82 -3.68
N GLN A 410 24.75 -16.96 -2.84
CA GLN A 410 25.01 -18.21 -2.10
C GLN A 410 23.94 -18.51 -1.06
N GLU A 411 23.35 -17.50 -0.41
CA GLU A 411 22.19 -17.70 0.46
C GLU A 411 21.00 -18.20 -0.36
N ASN A 412 20.75 -17.64 -1.55
CA ASN A 412 19.67 -18.07 -2.44
C ASN A 412 19.82 -19.53 -2.89
N LEU A 413 21.05 -20.01 -3.12
CA LEU A 413 21.32 -21.42 -3.40
C LEU A 413 20.76 -22.33 -2.30
N VAL A 414 20.99 -21.97 -1.03
CA VAL A 414 20.52 -22.72 0.13
C VAL A 414 19.01 -22.59 0.29
N LEU A 415 18.45 -21.40 0.08
CA LEU A 415 17.00 -21.15 0.17
C LEU A 415 16.21 -21.95 -0.88
N PHE A 416 16.75 -22.11 -2.09
CA PHE A 416 16.14 -22.95 -3.11
C PHE A 416 16.48 -24.44 -2.97
N ALA A 417 17.39 -24.80 -2.05
CA ALA A 417 17.94 -26.16 -1.93
C ALA A 417 18.43 -26.73 -3.27
N ALA A 418 18.99 -25.87 -4.13
CA ALA A 418 19.35 -26.22 -5.49
C ALA A 418 20.73 -26.89 -5.57
N ASP A 419 20.94 -27.72 -6.59
CA ASP A 419 22.27 -28.26 -6.90
C ASP A 419 23.11 -27.21 -7.66
N PRO A 420 24.28 -26.80 -7.14
CA PRO A 420 25.18 -25.85 -7.82
C PRO A 420 25.60 -26.28 -9.23
N ALA A 421 25.64 -27.59 -9.51
CA ALA A 421 26.04 -28.12 -10.81
C ALA A 421 24.91 -28.10 -11.85
N SER A 422 23.65 -27.97 -11.40
CA SER A 422 22.47 -28.08 -12.26
C SER A 422 22.38 -26.94 -13.30
N SER A 423 21.82 -27.26 -14.47
CA SER A 423 21.55 -26.26 -15.50
C SER A 423 20.52 -25.23 -15.06
N VAL A 424 19.56 -25.63 -14.23
CA VAL A 424 18.51 -24.76 -13.69
C VAL A 424 19.10 -23.67 -12.79
N TRP A 425 19.98 -24.06 -11.85
CA TRP A 425 20.68 -23.10 -11.00
C TRP A 425 21.55 -22.14 -11.82
N LYS A 426 22.26 -22.65 -12.83
CA LYS A 426 23.05 -21.80 -13.74
C LYS A 426 22.20 -20.77 -14.48
N THR A 427 20.99 -21.12 -14.90
CA THR A 427 20.05 -20.18 -15.52
C THR A 427 19.64 -19.07 -14.55
N TYR A 428 19.35 -19.40 -13.29
CA TYR A 428 19.04 -18.41 -12.25
C TYR A 428 20.23 -17.49 -11.95
N VAL A 429 21.45 -18.04 -11.86
CA VAL A 429 22.68 -17.24 -11.69
C VAL A 429 22.92 -16.33 -12.89
N ASN A 430 22.67 -16.80 -14.13
CA ASN A 430 22.76 -15.97 -15.33
C ASN A 430 21.77 -14.82 -15.32
N TYR A 431 20.55 -15.04 -14.81
CA TYR A 431 19.57 -13.97 -14.66
C TYR A 431 20.11 -12.84 -13.75
N ILE A 432 20.71 -13.18 -12.61
CA ILE A 432 21.35 -12.19 -11.73
C ILE A 432 22.61 -11.59 -12.37
N ASP A 433 23.40 -12.40 -13.08
CA ASP A 433 24.60 -11.95 -13.82
C ASP A 433 24.26 -10.87 -14.86
N SER A 434 23.19 -11.08 -15.64
CA SER A 434 22.68 -10.09 -16.59
C SER A 434 22.20 -8.81 -15.89
N MET A 435 21.53 -8.93 -14.74
CA MET A 435 21.17 -7.76 -13.94
C MET A 435 22.39 -6.96 -13.48
N LEU A 436 23.48 -7.63 -13.07
CA LEU A 436 24.72 -6.95 -12.70
C LEU A 436 25.37 -6.25 -13.90
N LEU A 437 25.36 -6.87 -15.07
CA LEU A 437 25.85 -6.26 -16.31
C LEU A 437 25.12 -4.93 -16.59
N ASP A 438 23.79 -4.91 -16.47
CA ASP A 438 22.98 -3.70 -16.61
C ASP A 438 23.32 -2.66 -15.53
N GLY A 439 23.51 -3.09 -14.28
CA GLY A 439 23.92 -2.21 -13.18
C GLY A 439 25.27 -1.53 -13.43
N PHE A 440 26.26 -2.27 -13.92
CA PHE A 440 27.57 -1.73 -14.30
C PHE A 440 27.49 -0.82 -15.52
N PHE A 441 26.67 -1.17 -16.52
CA PHE A 441 26.41 -0.30 -17.67
C PHE A 441 25.94 1.08 -17.20
N LEU A 442 24.90 1.13 -16.35
CA LEU A 442 24.36 2.38 -15.83
C LEU A 442 25.38 3.19 -15.00
N ALA A 443 26.25 2.52 -14.23
CA ALA A 443 27.29 3.18 -13.45
C ALA A 443 28.36 3.85 -14.36
N ILE A 444 28.81 3.15 -15.39
CA ILE A 444 29.74 3.69 -16.41
C ILE A 444 29.07 4.82 -17.16
N GLU A 445 27.85 4.59 -17.67
CA GLU A 445 27.09 5.55 -18.45
C GLU A 445 26.88 6.85 -17.67
N CYS A 446 26.53 6.77 -16.39
CA CYS A 446 26.38 7.93 -15.50
C CYS A 446 27.67 8.76 -15.42
N SER A 447 28.83 8.10 -15.26
CA SER A 447 30.13 8.78 -15.19
C SER A 447 30.51 9.43 -16.53
N LEU A 448 30.27 8.75 -17.65
CA LEU A 448 30.55 9.29 -18.99
C LEU A 448 29.63 10.47 -19.34
N LYS A 449 28.32 10.33 -19.08
CA LYS A 449 27.34 11.40 -19.27
C LYS A 449 27.70 12.63 -18.45
N TYR A 450 28.12 12.46 -17.20
CA TYR A 450 28.58 13.60 -16.38
C TYR A 450 29.74 14.36 -17.02
N LEU A 451 30.74 13.67 -17.58
CA LEU A 451 31.87 14.32 -18.27
C LEU A 451 31.42 14.97 -19.59
N LEU A 452 30.53 14.32 -20.34
CA LEU A 452 29.99 14.86 -21.58
C LEU A 452 29.13 16.10 -21.35
N GLU A 453 28.25 16.11 -20.35
CA GLU A 453 27.43 17.27 -19.98
C GLU A 453 28.29 18.48 -19.58
N ASN A 454 29.43 18.23 -18.90
CA ASN A 454 30.38 19.28 -18.53
C ASN A 454 31.32 19.70 -19.67
N THR A 455 31.26 19.05 -20.83
CA THR A 455 32.05 19.39 -22.03
C THR A 455 31.16 19.77 -23.22
N GLU A 456 29.90 20.14 -22.96
CA GLU A 456 28.98 20.67 -23.97
C GLU A 456 29.12 22.19 -24.14
N TYR A 457 28.86 22.67 -25.35
CA TYR A 457 28.76 24.11 -25.63
C TYR A 457 27.35 24.61 -25.23
N LYS A 458 27.13 24.86 -23.93
CA LYS A 458 25.87 25.42 -23.39
C LYS A 458 26.15 26.63 -22.49
N ALA A 459 25.23 27.60 -22.53
CA ALA A 459 25.31 28.79 -21.69
C ALA A 459 25.26 28.42 -20.20
N GLY A 460 26.18 28.95 -19.40
CA GLY A 460 26.26 28.72 -17.95
C GLY A 460 27.10 27.53 -17.50
N ILE A 461 27.79 26.84 -18.43
CA ILE A 461 28.84 25.88 -18.08
C ILE A 461 30.10 26.64 -17.70
N THR A 462 30.69 26.26 -16.57
CA THR A 462 31.97 26.75 -16.08
C THR A 462 33.08 25.79 -16.53
N PRO A 463 34.33 26.27 -16.71
CA PRO A 463 35.45 25.41 -17.09
C PRO A 463 35.60 24.19 -16.16
N ILE A 464 35.73 23.00 -16.75
CA ILE A 464 35.99 21.73 -16.04
C ILE A 464 37.47 21.35 -16.12
N PHE A 465 38.17 21.76 -17.18
CA PHE A 465 39.61 21.57 -17.34
C PHE A 465 40.35 22.91 -17.40
N GLU A 466 41.56 22.93 -16.88
CA GLU A 466 42.46 24.09 -16.88
C GLU A 466 43.86 23.67 -17.30
N ALA A 467 44.50 24.46 -18.16
CA ALA A 467 45.92 24.36 -18.49
C ALA A 467 46.60 25.72 -18.35
N GLN A 468 47.79 25.74 -17.76
CA GLN A 468 48.59 26.95 -17.59
C GLN A 468 49.57 27.11 -18.75
N LEU A 469 49.58 28.28 -19.38
CA LEU A 469 50.56 28.64 -20.40
C LEU A 469 51.75 29.33 -19.73
N SER A 470 52.93 28.74 -19.85
CA SER A 470 54.17 29.25 -19.26
C SER A 470 55.24 29.47 -20.32
N LEU A 471 56.05 30.52 -20.13
CA LEU A 471 57.24 30.75 -20.93
C LEU A 471 58.42 30.01 -20.29
N VAL A 472 58.91 28.98 -20.96
CA VAL A 472 60.14 28.24 -20.59
C VAL A 472 61.10 28.42 -21.76
N PRO A 473 61.90 29.50 -21.79
CA PRO A 473 62.70 29.86 -22.96
C PRO A 473 63.53 28.68 -23.48
N PRO A 474 63.54 28.41 -24.80
CA PRO A 474 62.97 29.23 -25.87
C PRO A 474 61.48 28.96 -26.22
N GLU A 475 60.77 28.13 -25.44
CA GLU A 475 59.45 27.60 -25.83
C GLU A 475 58.29 28.07 -24.94
N LEU A 476 57.09 28.00 -25.52
CA LEU A 476 55.81 28.18 -24.82
C LEU A 476 55.20 26.82 -24.52
N VAL A 477 55.06 26.49 -23.24
CA VAL A 477 54.66 25.15 -22.79
C VAL A 477 53.37 25.22 -21.98
N PHE A 478 52.49 24.25 -22.21
CA PHE A 478 51.28 24.04 -21.41
C PHE A 478 51.54 23.09 -20.24
N HIS A 479 50.93 23.39 -19.09
CA HIS A 479 50.93 22.53 -17.91
C HIS A 479 49.47 22.27 -17.46
N PRO A 480 48.92 21.05 -17.59
CA PRO A 480 49.48 19.89 -18.30
C PRO A 480 49.63 20.13 -19.81
N SER A 481 50.48 19.35 -20.48
CA SER A 481 50.73 19.52 -21.92
C SER A 481 49.46 19.27 -22.75
N LEU A 482 49.24 20.12 -23.76
CA LEU A 482 48.16 19.99 -24.75
C LEU A 482 48.68 19.50 -26.12
N ASP A 483 49.98 19.23 -26.24
CA ASP A 483 50.58 18.73 -27.46
C ASP A 483 50.29 17.23 -27.65
N SER A 484 50.05 16.82 -28.90
CA SER A 484 49.72 15.44 -29.22
C SER A 484 50.91 14.50 -28.96
N GLY A 485 50.64 13.34 -28.35
CA GLY A 485 51.66 12.31 -28.09
C GLY A 485 52.61 12.59 -26.93
N VAL A 486 52.42 13.68 -26.17
CA VAL A 486 53.20 13.95 -24.96
C VAL A 486 52.67 13.15 -23.78
N LYS A 487 53.53 12.29 -23.21
CA LYS A 487 53.17 11.49 -22.03
C LYS A 487 52.83 12.37 -20.85
N GLY A 488 51.70 12.07 -20.20
CA GLY A 488 51.19 12.84 -19.06
C GLY A 488 50.57 14.19 -19.44
N GLY A 489 50.27 14.40 -20.73
CA GLY A 489 49.44 15.51 -21.19
C GLY A 489 47.97 15.36 -20.81
N LEU A 490 47.16 16.37 -21.13
CA LEU A 490 45.72 16.36 -20.83
C LEU A 490 44.98 15.16 -21.44
N TYR A 491 45.37 14.74 -22.65
CA TYR A 491 44.79 13.58 -23.32
C TYR A 491 44.97 12.29 -22.50
N ASP A 492 46.20 12.01 -22.05
CA ASP A 492 46.53 10.83 -21.24
C ASP A 492 45.81 10.87 -19.88
N ILE A 493 45.66 12.05 -19.27
CA ILE A 493 44.93 12.23 -18.01
C ILE A 493 43.46 11.82 -18.20
N VAL A 494 42.80 12.31 -19.26
CA VAL A 494 41.40 11.96 -19.57
C VAL A 494 41.27 10.50 -19.97
N GLU A 495 42.22 9.96 -20.73
CA GLU A 495 42.24 8.53 -21.07
C GLU A 495 42.39 7.65 -19.81
N SER A 496 43.23 8.04 -18.85
CA SER A 496 43.39 7.36 -17.57
C SER A 496 42.13 7.43 -16.70
N LEU A 497 41.43 8.57 -16.70
CA LEU A 497 40.12 8.72 -16.06
C LEU A 497 39.11 7.74 -16.65
N LEU A 498 39.02 7.69 -17.98
CA LEU A 498 38.13 6.77 -18.69
C LEU A 498 38.49 5.31 -18.41
N GLY A 499 39.78 4.95 -18.48
CA GLY A 499 40.25 3.61 -18.10
C GLY A 499 39.88 3.24 -16.67
N SER A 500 39.91 4.20 -15.74
CA SER A 500 39.45 3.97 -14.36
C SER A 500 37.94 3.80 -14.24
N ILE A 501 37.13 4.43 -15.11
CA ILE A 501 35.67 4.20 -15.15
C ILE A 501 35.38 2.80 -15.70
N PHE A 502 36.00 2.42 -16.82
CA PHE A 502 35.78 1.12 -17.47
C PHE A 502 36.37 -0.06 -16.68
N ALA A 503 37.32 0.18 -15.77
CA ALA A 503 37.84 -0.87 -14.87
C ALA A 503 36.91 -1.19 -13.69
N VAL A 504 35.86 -0.41 -13.41
CA VAL A 504 34.91 -0.69 -12.31
C VAL A 504 34.33 -2.11 -12.33
N PRO A 505 33.84 -2.63 -13.48
CA PRO A 505 33.25 -3.96 -13.56
C PRO A 505 34.29 -5.09 -13.44
N SER A 506 35.60 -4.78 -13.45
CA SER A 506 36.69 -5.73 -13.20
C SER A 506 36.88 -6.04 -11.70
N LEU A 507 36.27 -5.24 -10.82
CA LEU A 507 36.45 -5.33 -9.36
C LEU A 507 35.54 -6.37 -8.71
N VAL A 508 34.50 -6.81 -9.42
CA VAL A 508 33.57 -7.84 -8.97
C VAL A 508 33.79 -9.09 -9.81
N PRO A 509 34.13 -10.24 -9.20
CA PRO A 509 34.21 -11.50 -9.93
C PRO A 509 32.88 -11.82 -10.60
N ARG A 510 32.93 -12.41 -11.79
CA ARG A 510 31.71 -12.77 -12.51
C ARG A 510 30.95 -13.85 -11.74
N LEU A 511 29.63 -13.66 -11.58
CA LEU A 511 28.76 -14.64 -10.92
C LEU A 511 28.62 -15.91 -11.75
N SER A 512 28.53 -15.76 -13.07
CA SER A 512 28.39 -16.86 -14.01
C SER A 512 29.72 -17.56 -14.29
N PRO A 513 29.95 -18.80 -13.80
CA PRO A 513 31.24 -19.48 -13.91
C PRO A 513 31.50 -20.09 -15.29
N HIS A 514 30.49 -20.12 -16.17
CA HIS A 514 30.59 -20.65 -17.53
C HIS A 514 30.73 -19.54 -18.60
N SER A 515 30.85 -18.29 -18.18
CA SER A 515 31.33 -17.22 -19.07
C SER A 515 32.85 -17.35 -19.25
N ASP A 516 33.34 -17.16 -20.48
CA ASP A 516 34.78 -17.20 -20.80
C ASP A 516 35.57 -16.05 -20.15
N SER A 517 34.87 -15.04 -19.60
CA SER A 517 35.49 -13.87 -18.96
C SER A 517 35.38 -13.92 -17.43
N PRO A 518 36.48 -13.66 -16.69
CA PRO A 518 36.47 -13.63 -15.22
C PRO A 518 35.73 -12.42 -14.63
N HIS A 519 35.40 -11.41 -15.44
CA HIS A 519 34.77 -10.17 -15.01
C HIS A 519 33.93 -9.51 -16.13
N TYR A 520 33.16 -8.48 -15.79
CA TYR A 520 32.22 -7.83 -16.71
C TYR A 520 32.85 -6.79 -17.67
N GLN A 521 34.11 -6.38 -17.45
CA GLN A 521 34.72 -5.26 -18.18
C GLN A 521 34.73 -5.44 -19.71
N GLY A 522 35.18 -6.59 -20.22
CA GLY A 522 35.33 -6.80 -21.67
C GLY A 522 34.01 -6.65 -22.43
N GLU A 523 32.94 -7.28 -21.94
CA GLU A 523 31.61 -7.17 -22.54
C GLU A 523 31.10 -5.72 -22.56
N LEU A 524 31.38 -4.94 -21.51
CA LEU A 524 30.96 -3.53 -21.42
C LEU A 524 31.80 -2.59 -22.28
N GLU A 525 33.10 -2.88 -22.48
CA GLU A 525 33.95 -2.13 -23.40
C GLU A 525 33.55 -2.31 -24.86
N ASP A 526 33.05 -3.50 -25.21
CA ASP A 526 32.58 -3.83 -26.57
C ASP A 526 31.16 -3.29 -26.87
N MET A 527 30.42 -2.82 -25.86
CA MET A 527 29.08 -2.25 -26.07
C MET A 527 29.15 -0.94 -26.86
N ALA A 528 28.47 -0.91 -28.01
CA ALA A 528 28.48 0.22 -28.93
C ALA A 528 28.08 1.54 -28.28
N ASP A 529 27.09 1.51 -27.37
CA ASP A 529 26.62 2.72 -26.67
C ASP A 529 27.72 3.35 -25.82
N LEU A 530 28.41 2.56 -24.97
CA LEU A 530 29.51 3.06 -24.13
C LEU A 530 30.74 3.46 -24.96
N ALA A 531 31.07 2.69 -26.00
CA ALA A 531 32.15 3.00 -26.93
C ALA A 531 31.90 4.33 -27.66
N SER A 532 30.65 4.62 -28.04
CA SER A 532 30.26 5.88 -28.68
C SER A 532 30.42 7.08 -27.74
N LEU A 533 30.02 6.95 -26.48
CA LEU A 533 30.18 7.99 -25.46
C LEU A 533 31.66 8.29 -25.17
N ARG A 534 32.47 7.23 -25.05
CA ARG A 534 33.94 7.34 -24.91
C ARG A 534 34.54 8.10 -26.09
N SER A 535 34.22 7.70 -27.31
CA SER A 535 34.75 8.29 -28.53
C SER A 535 34.37 9.77 -28.67
N MET A 536 33.11 10.10 -28.35
CA MET A 536 32.62 11.48 -28.37
C MET A 536 33.41 12.40 -27.42
N LEU A 537 33.70 11.93 -26.20
CA LEU A 537 34.48 12.72 -25.24
C LEU A 537 35.91 12.94 -25.75
N MET A 538 36.56 11.89 -26.26
CA MET A 538 37.94 11.98 -26.76
C MET A 538 38.05 12.88 -28.00
N GLU A 539 37.05 12.86 -28.89
CA GLU A 539 36.99 13.76 -30.05
C GLU A 539 36.86 15.23 -29.61
N ARG A 540 36.04 15.52 -28.59
CA ARG A 540 35.94 16.87 -28.00
C ARG A 540 37.27 17.33 -27.40
N MET A 541 37.99 16.45 -26.72
CA MET A 541 39.33 16.75 -26.19
C MET A 541 40.32 17.11 -27.30
N GLN A 542 40.38 16.32 -28.37
CA GLN A 542 41.28 16.59 -29.49
C GLN A 542 40.97 17.93 -30.18
N LYS A 543 39.68 18.23 -30.38
CA LYS A 543 39.23 19.51 -30.95
C LYS A 543 39.68 20.69 -30.09
N VAL A 544 39.43 20.65 -28.78
CA VAL A 544 39.80 21.77 -27.89
C VAL A 544 41.31 21.94 -27.76
N MET A 545 42.06 20.83 -27.72
CA MET A 545 43.53 20.87 -27.69
C MET A 545 44.09 21.56 -28.93
N THR A 546 43.52 21.28 -30.10
CA THR A 546 43.90 21.93 -31.37
C THR A 546 43.61 23.44 -31.33
N LEU A 547 42.48 23.85 -30.75
CA LEU A 547 42.13 25.27 -30.55
C LEU A 547 43.06 25.98 -29.56
N CYS A 548 43.44 25.31 -28.47
CA CYS A 548 44.37 25.88 -27.49
C CYS A 548 45.78 26.02 -28.08
N CYS A 549 46.26 25.03 -28.84
CA CYS A 549 47.55 25.09 -29.51
C CYS A 549 47.59 26.15 -30.61
N SER A 550 46.52 26.32 -31.39
CA SER A 550 46.45 27.42 -32.37
C SER A 550 46.47 28.79 -31.69
N TYR A 551 45.81 28.93 -30.52
CA TYR A 551 45.90 30.15 -29.70
C TYR A 551 47.32 30.41 -29.19
N ARG A 552 48.02 29.38 -28.67
CA ARG A 552 49.44 29.50 -28.29
C ARG A 552 50.28 30.04 -29.44
N ASN A 553 50.05 29.56 -30.66
CA ASN A 553 50.83 29.96 -31.84
C ASN A 553 50.65 31.44 -32.21
N THR A 554 49.58 32.11 -31.79
CA THR A 554 49.41 33.56 -31.99
C THR A 554 50.45 34.38 -31.22
N PHE A 555 51.00 33.84 -30.13
CA PHE A 555 52.07 34.47 -29.35
C PHE A 555 53.47 34.29 -29.95
N SER A 556 53.60 33.59 -31.09
CA SER A 556 54.86 33.49 -31.84
C SER A 556 55.40 34.85 -32.27
N GLN A 557 54.54 35.86 -32.42
CA GLN A 557 54.93 37.24 -32.69
C GLN A 557 55.86 37.83 -31.63
N TYR A 558 55.84 37.29 -30.39
CA TYR A 558 56.70 37.72 -29.29
C TYR A 558 58.00 36.91 -29.17
N SER A 559 58.23 35.94 -30.07
CA SER A 559 59.36 34.99 -29.98
C SER A 559 60.73 35.66 -29.96
N TYR A 560 60.92 36.71 -30.76
CA TYR A 560 62.17 37.49 -30.79
C TYR A 560 62.61 37.95 -29.39
N LEU A 561 61.67 38.24 -28.48
CA LEU A 561 61.98 38.72 -27.13
C LEU A 561 62.64 37.69 -26.22
N TYR A 562 62.41 36.40 -26.45
CA TYR A 562 62.89 35.31 -25.59
C TYR A 562 63.74 34.26 -26.31
N VAL A 563 63.89 34.37 -27.63
CA VAL A 563 64.79 33.53 -28.45
C VAL A 563 66.11 34.24 -28.75
N GLU A 564 66.10 35.56 -29.01
CA GLU A 564 67.29 36.31 -29.42
C GLU A 564 68.22 36.66 -28.25
N ASP A 565 69.53 36.75 -28.51
CA ASP A 565 70.50 37.23 -27.51
C ASP A 565 70.47 38.76 -27.43
N ARG A 566 70.05 39.24 -26.27
CA ARG A 566 70.05 40.67 -25.89
C ARG A 566 71.35 41.40 -26.19
N LYS A 567 72.50 40.76 -25.96
CA LYS A 567 73.82 41.39 -26.18
C LYS A 567 74.13 41.58 -27.66
N GLU A 568 73.74 40.62 -28.48
CA GLU A 568 73.94 40.67 -29.93
C GLU A 568 73.10 41.77 -30.55
N ILE A 569 71.82 41.85 -30.18
CA ILE A 569 70.91 42.92 -30.64
C ILE A 569 71.36 44.31 -30.16
N LEU A 570 71.86 44.44 -28.92
CA LEU A 570 72.46 45.69 -28.47
C LEU A 570 73.69 46.06 -29.32
N GLY A 571 74.58 45.10 -29.61
CA GLY A 571 75.75 45.32 -30.45
C GLY A 571 75.38 45.78 -31.86
N GLN A 572 74.40 45.13 -32.48
CA GLN A 572 73.86 45.53 -33.79
C GLN A 572 73.26 46.94 -33.75
N PHE A 573 72.47 47.26 -32.72
CA PHE A 573 71.91 48.59 -32.55
C PHE A 573 72.98 49.68 -32.40
N LEU A 574 74.09 49.39 -31.71
CA LEU A 574 75.22 50.32 -31.55
C LEU A 574 76.02 50.56 -32.84
N LEU A 575 76.05 49.57 -33.75
CA LEU A 575 76.74 49.66 -35.04
C LEU A 575 75.90 50.37 -36.11
N TYR A 576 74.59 50.09 -36.16
CA TYR A 576 73.71 50.51 -37.27
C TYR A 576 72.63 51.52 -36.89
N GLY A 577 72.41 51.76 -35.59
CA GLY A 577 71.47 52.78 -35.12
C GLY A 577 70.02 52.33 -35.04
N HIS A 578 69.71 51.14 -35.55
CA HIS A 578 68.44 50.42 -35.43
C HIS A 578 68.69 48.90 -35.36
N VAL A 579 67.66 48.13 -35.03
CA VAL A 579 67.73 46.65 -35.08
C VAL A 579 67.53 46.23 -36.54
N LEU A 580 68.49 45.50 -37.09
CA LEU A 580 68.48 45.09 -38.50
C LEU A 580 67.34 44.09 -38.75
N THR A 581 66.59 44.29 -39.83
CA THR A 581 65.58 43.31 -40.26
C THR A 581 66.23 42.15 -41.01
N PRO A 582 65.62 40.95 -41.03
CA PRO A 582 66.12 39.83 -41.82
C PRO A 582 66.30 40.18 -43.31
N GLU A 583 65.41 41.02 -43.82
CA GLU A 583 65.40 41.51 -45.21
C GLU A 583 66.58 42.45 -45.50
N GLU A 584 66.99 43.29 -44.54
CA GLU A 584 68.18 44.15 -44.65
C GLU A 584 69.48 43.34 -44.59
N ILE A 585 69.51 42.29 -43.77
CA ILE A 585 70.66 41.38 -43.67
C ILE A 585 70.84 40.59 -44.97
N GLU A 586 69.74 40.13 -45.59
CA GLU A 586 69.77 39.42 -46.87
C GLU A 586 70.09 40.35 -48.06
N ALA A 587 69.54 41.56 -48.10
CA ALA A 587 69.77 42.51 -49.19
C ALA A 587 71.22 43.04 -49.26
N HIS A 588 71.95 43.01 -48.14
CA HIS A 588 73.33 43.49 -48.02
C HIS A 588 74.35 42.36 -47.76
N ALA A 589 74.01 41.12 -48.12
CA ALA A 589 74.87 39.95 -47.90
C ALA A 589 76.22 40.00 -48.65
N GLU A 590 76.31 40.74 -49.77
CA GLU A 590 77.54 40.86 -50.56
C GLU A 590 78.33 42.17 -50.31
N ASP A 591 77.65 43.30 -50.05
CA ASP A 591 78.26 44.64 -49.94
C ASP A 591 78.50 45.12 -48.50
N GLY A 592 77.94 44.43 -47.50
CA GLY A 592 77.98 44.85 -46.09
C GLY A 592 77.07 46.06 -45.79
N ILE A 593 76.50 46.09 -44.59
CA ILE A 593 75.61 47.18 -44.17
C ILE A 593 76.48 48.37 -43.73
N PRO A 594 76.22 49.61 -44.22
CA PRO A 594 76.97 50.78 -43.78
C PRO A 594 76.76 51.06 -42.29
N GLU A 595 77.86 51.23 -41.53
CA GLU A 595 77.78 51.59 -40.11
C GLU A 595 77.20 53.00 -39.91
N SER A 596 76.16 53.10 -39.09
CA SER A 596 75.50 54.35 -38.73
C SER A 596 75.19 54.38 -37.23
N PRO A 597 76.15 54.77 -36.37
CA PRO A 597 75.98 54.69 -34.92
C PRO A 597 74.75 55.49 -34.44
N PRO A 598 74.02 54.99 -33.41
CA PRO A 598 72.77 55.57 -32.97
C PRO A 598 72.94 56.96 -32.36
N LEU A 599 71.99 57.86 -32.66
CA LEU A 599 71.81 59.11 -31.95
C LEU A 599 70.88 58.93 -30.73
N LEU A 600 70.91 59.85 -29.77
CA LEU A 600 70.06 59.82 -28.56
C LEU A 600 68.56 59.65 -28.88
N HIS A 601 68.10 60.19 -30.01
CA HIS A 601 66.71 60.05 -30.43
C HIS A 601 66.36 58.62 -30.88
N HIS A 602 67.31 57.85 -31.44
CA HIS A 602 67.10 56.44 -31.80
C HIS A 602 66.94 55.57 -30.55
N PHE A 603 67.73 55.81 -29.50
CA PHE A 603 67.56 55.12 -28.21
C PHE A 603 66.19 55.40 -27.60
N LYS A 604 65.73 56.66 -27.67
CA LYS A 604 64.39 57.02 -27.19
C LYS A 604 63.30 56.26 -27.95
N VAL A 605 63.36 56.21 -29.28
CA VAL A 605 62.39 55.47 -30.11
C VAL A 605 62.37 53.98 -29.76
N GLN A 606 63.54 53.35 -29.55
CA GLN A 606 63.61 51.94 -29.14
C GLN A 606 63.11 51.70 -27.70
N ILE A 607 63.37 52.61 -26.78
CA ILE A 607 62.85 52.48 -25.41
C ILE A 607 61.32 52.65 -25.42
N ASP A 608 60.82 53.66 -26.14
CA ASP A 608 59.38 53.95 -26.27
C ASP A 608 58.63 52.78 -26.96
N SER A 609 59.28 52.06 -27.89
CA SER A 609 58.71 50.86 -28.53
C SER A 609 58.52 49.71 -27.53
N TYR A 610 59.51 49.44 -26.66
CA TYR A 610 59.37 48.44 -25.59
C TYR A 610 58.38 48.87 -24.49
N GLU A 611 58.24 50.16 -24.20
CA GLU A 611 57.22 50.67 -23.28
C GLU A 611 55.80 50.51 -23.85
N THR A 612 55.63 50.75 -25.15
CA THR A 612 54.38 50.50 -25.88
C THR A 612 54.03 49.01 -25.87
N LEU A 613 55.00 48.16 -26.18
CA LEU A 613 54.86 46.69 -26.14
C LEU A 613 54.53 46.18 -24.73
N TYR A 614 55.12 46.79 -23.69
CA TYR A 614 54.79 46.47 -22.31
C TYR A 614 53.32 46.80 -22.00
N ALA A 615 52.82 47.95 -22.45
CA ALA A 615 51.41 48.32 -22.28
C ALA A 615 50.46 47.37 -23.04
N GLU A 616 50.84 46.94 -24.26
CA GLU A 616 50.10 45.94 -25.05
C GLU A 616 49.99 44.61 -24.29
N VAL A 617 51.11 44.06 -23.81
CA VAL A 617 51.13 42.80 -23.06
C VAL A 617 50.36 42.92 -21.73
N VAL A 618 50.37 44.09 -21.07
CA VAL A 618 49.54 44.35 -19.88
C VAL A 618 48.05 44.26 -20.18
N SER A 619 47.61 44.63 -21.38
CA SER A 619 46.20 44.59 -21.78
C SER A 619 45.67 43.18 -22.13
N LEU A 620 46.56 42.19 -22.29
CA LEU A 620 46.16 40.81 -22.57
C LEU A 620 45.27 40.23 -21.46
N GLU A 621 44.21 39.52 -21.86
CA GLU A 621 43.32 38.80 -20.93
C GLU A 621 44.12 37.78 -20.10
N PRO A 622 43.90 37.71 -18.77
CA PRO A 622 44.65 36.79 -17.91
C PRO A 622 44.28 35.32 -18.13
N THR A 623 43.08 35.05 -18.62
CA THR A 623 42.54 33.70 -18.86
C THR A 623 41.72 33.70 -20.13
N LYS A 624 41.78 32.61 -20.90
CA LYS A 624 40.95 32.40 -22.09
C LYS A 624 40.14 31.11 -21.96
N VAL A 625 38.84 31.15 -22.27
CA VAL A 625 37.97 29.97 -22.26
C VAL A 625 37.65 29.53 -23.68
N PHE A 626 37.83 28.24 -23.95
CA PHE A 626 37.52 27.57 -25.22
C PHE A 626 36.32 26.65 -25.04
N ASP A 627 35.39 26.70 -25.99
CA ASP A 627 34.15 25.92 -26.03
C ASP A 627 33.28 25.96 -24.75
N GLY A 628 33.54 26.93 -23.86
CA GLY A 628 32.84 27.12 -22.58
C GLY A 628 33.36 26.26 -21.41
N TRP A 629 34.16 25.22 -21.67
CA TRP A 629 34.54 24.23 -20.66
C TRP A 629 36.05 24.02 -20.46
N MET A 630 36.90 24.54 -21.35
CA MET A 630 38.36 24.48 -21.23
C MET A 630 38.95 25.87 -20.98
N GLN A 631 39.68 26.04 -19.88
CA GLN A 631 40.33 27.30 -19.54
C GLN A 631 41.84 27.21 -19.75
N VAL A 632 42.41 28.24 -20.38
CA VAL A 632 43.85 28.47 -20.43
C VAL A 632 44.18 29.65 -19.53
N ASP A 633 45.02 29.41 -18.52
CA ASP A 633 45.59 30.46 -17.67
C ASP A 633 46.86 31.02 -18.30
N VAL A 634 46.81 32.29 -18.70
CA VAL A 634 47.87 33.02 -19.40
C VAL A 634 48.70 33.87 -18.42
N ARG A 635 48.29 33.98 -17.15
CA ARG A 635 48.98 34.79 -16.13
C ARG A 635 50.48 34.45 -15.99
N PRO A 636 50.92 33.18 -15.98
CA PRO A 636 52.35 32.85 -15.87
C PRO A 636 53.14 33.34 -17.09
N PHE A 637 52.67 33.06 -18.30
CA PHE A 637 53.27 33.57 -19.54
C PHE A 637 53.33 35.10 -19.55
N LYS A 638 52.22 35.78 -19.25
CA LYS A 638 52.14 37.24 -19.21
C LYS A 638 53.15 37.83 -18.25
N ALA A 639 53.26 37.28 -17.04
CA ALA A 639 54.24 37.73 -16.05
C ALA A 639 55.69 37.55 -16.54
N ALA A 640 56.00 36.40 -17.14
CA ALA A 640 57.32 36.11 -17.70
C ALA A 640 57.68 37.03 -18.88
N LEU A 641 56.72 37.30 -19.77
CA LEU A 641 56.91 38.17 -20.93
C LEU A 641 57.11 39.63 -20.51
N LEU A 642 56.29 40.15 -19.58
CA LEU A 642 56.45 41.50 -19.02
C LEU A 642 57.83 41.69 -18.36
N ASN A 643 58.31 40.67 -17.64
CA ASN A 643 59.66 40.68 -17.06
C ASN A 643 60.74 40.68 -18.14
N THR A 644 60.52 39.97 -19.25
CA THR A 644 61.46 39.91 -20.38
C THR A 644 61.53 41.25 -21.10
N ILE A 645 60.39 41.88 -21.41
CA ILE A 645 60.33 43.23 -22.02
C ILE A 645 61.02 44.28 -21.13
N LYS A 646 60.80 44.23 -19.81
CA LYS A 646 61.50 45.11 -18.86
C LYS A 646 63.02 44.95 -18.92
N LYS A 647 63.51 43.73 -19.07
CA LYS A 647 64.95 43.47 -19.19
C LYS A 647 65.52 44.04 -20.50
N TRP A 648 64.76 44.01 -21.60
CA TRP A 648 65.13 44.66 -22.86
C TRP A 648 65.19 46.18 -22.72
N SER A 649 64.14 46.82 -22.20
CA SER A 649 64.12 48.27 -21.96
C SER A 649 65.24 48.72 -21.01
N LEU A 650 65.48 47.97 -19.92
CA LEU A 650 66.54 48.27 -18.96
C LEU A 650 67.94 48.21 -19.58
N MET A 651 68.19 47.27 -20.49
CA MET A 651 69.48 47.14 -21.17
C MET A 651 69.84 48.41 -21.95
N PHE A 652 68.91 48.94 -22.75
CA PHE A 652 69.12 50.20 -23.49
C PHE A 652 69.26 51.41 -22.55
N LYS A 653 68.44 51.48 -21.49
CA LYS A 653 68.54 52.54 -20.48
C LYS A 653 69.88 52.52 -19.74
N GLN A 654 70.35 51.35 -19.36
CA GLN A 654 71.61 51.17 -18.64
C GLN A 654 72.81 51.53 -19.52
N HIS A 655 72.79 51.17 -20.80
CA HIS A 655 73.83 51.60 -21.74
C HIS A 655 73.92 53.14 -21.85
N LEU A 656 72.78 53.86 -21.87
CA LEU A 656 72.79 55.33 -21.85
C LEU A 656 73.35 55.91 -20.54
N VAL A 657 73.04 55.29 -19.41
CA VAL A 657 73.55 55.72 -18.10
C VAL A 657 75.06 55.50 -18.00
N ASP A 658 75.54 54.34 -18.42
CA ASP A 658 76.93 53.94 -18.23
C ASP A 658 77.90 54.66 -19.19
N TYR A 659 77.45 55.01 -20.42
CA TYR A 659 78.35 55.47 -21.50
C TYR A 659 78.00 56.83 -22.15
N VAL A 660 76.83 57.43 -21.86
CA VAL A 660 76.38 58.67 -22.54
C VAL A 660 76.14 59.85 -21.57
N THR A 661 75.95 59.58 -20.28
CA THR A 661 75.74 60.63 -19.25
C THR A 661 76.97 60.95 -18.39
N ASN A 662 78.07 60.22 -18.58
CA ASN A 662 79.43 60.57 -18.14
C ASN A 662 80.27 60.94 -19.36
#